data_AF-A0A8T7LTE5-F1
#
_entry.id   AF-A0A8T7LTE5-F1
#
_cell.length_a   1.000
_cell.length_b   1.000
_cell.length_c   1.000
_cell.angle_alpha   90.00
_cell.angle_beta   90.00
_cell.angle_gamma   90.00
#
_symmetry.space_group_name_H-M   'P 1'
#
loop_
_entity.id
_entity.type
_entity.pdbx_description
1 polymer ?
#
loop_
_entity_poly.entity_id
_entity_poly.type
_entity_poly.pdbx_seq_one_letter_code
_entity_poly.pdbx_strand_id
1 'polypeptide(L)'
;MNFRLKFLRPILFFILVLSLTSQACAVSLLDLPIPGIGNPTQPPSAGVAPTPMPRAEVKISVQVPEPLQPGEILALSVLDEVTGLALNNLDYQMDPVDSITYTATFPIPDQAVIKYRYVRRGGSRIVEDTNTDTNIRYRLFYVNGNTQITDTVSSWANKPVNTLSGSISGTVLDADTGAPLAEIMVTAGGVQTLTDSAGRFLLTGLRGGAHNLVAYSLDGSYRTFQQGALVEGNKGTPVEIRMKSAPLVNVIFIVSVPPNTQQGVPLRMAGNLLQFGNTFADLRGGFSTVADRMPVMTPLDNRQYSVSLFLPAGAHLAYKYTLGDGFWNSEFNTAGQYVIRNLIVPAQNTTINDTVQSWQAGPNAPIVFEVEVPTTTPIGDAVYIQFNPFSWTEPLPMWRVGNNRWAYKLYGPLNILGSFTYRYCRNAQCDSADDASSAGTSAHGKNVTPTLTAQDILDTVRQWMWTNPQPATLVQTSIPARGAGFVAGVELQRYYDPAMHVFTPHALQNIQALGSNWVFMTPSWTYAQNNPLTFNQQPGKDPFIKDTLDAAAYARSLNLNVAFFPQPRFPQNADDFWKTAPRDSTWWASWFNHYRAFAVHFADLATRSDAQALILGGDWITPALPNGKLSDDTPSGVPADAEARWLTILAEVRQHYAGRVLFALPYTNTDLQPPLNLLKSTDGIYLLWFARLSTSPTPDKGAMTTEAGRLLDENIFPVQAQAGKPVIIGLSYPSSSYSATGCLPNPAGGCLDWTALDRPNPDIPSLNLDLQQQFDIYDTLLNAINGRTWVSGLVSRGYFPPVALQDKSASVHGKPAADLLWYWFPRLLGNVK
;
A
#
# COMPACT_ATOMS: atom_id res chain seq x y z
N MET A 1 -10.84 59.22 59.92
CA MET A 1 -11.66 58.00 59.83
C MET A 1 -12.95 58.36 59.10
N ASN A 2 -13.20 57.65 58.00
CA ASN A 2 -14.48 57.41 57.33
C ASN A 2 -15.18 58.46 56.43
N PHE A 3 -15.46 57.92 55.22
CA PHE A 3 -16.53 58.14 54.24
C PHE A 3 -16.25 58.90 52.92
N ARG A 4 -16.71 58.20 51.86
CA ARG A 4 -16.76 58.39 50.39
C ARG A 4 -17.24 59.81 49.96
N LEU A 5 -17.02 60.33 48.74
CA LEU A 5 -17.46 59.82 47.41
C LEU A 5 -16.93 60.71 46.23
N LYS A 6 -16.55 60.06 45.11
CA LYS A 6 -16.69 60.39 43.65
C LYS A 6 -16.02 61.60 42.93
N PHE A 7 -15.36 61.22 41.82
CA PHE A 7 -15.44 61.67 40.39
C PHE A 7 -14.17 62.26 39.69
N LEU A 8 -13.97 61.77 38.44
CA LEU A 8 -13.35 62.36 37.24
C LEU A 8 -11.82 62.44 37.07
N ARG A 9 -11.28 61.69 36.07
CA ARG A 9 -10.09 62.04 35.27
C ARG A 9 -9.71 61.20 34.00
N PRO A 10 -10.56 60.42 33.29
CA PRO A 10 -10.07 59.61 32.15
C PRO A 10 -10.53 60.07 30.75
N ILE A 11 -10.43 61.36 30.38
CA ILE A 11 -10.79 61.80 29.00
C ILE A 11 -9.74 62.70 28.31
N LEU A 12 -8.78 63.30 29.04
CA LEU A 12 -7.80 64.20 28.41
C LEU A 12 -6.48 63.55 27.93
N PHE A 13 -6.17 62.32 28.36
CA PHE A 13 -4.90 61.67 28.00
C PHE A 13 -4.95 60.87 26.69
N PHE A 14 -6.15 60.58 26.17
CA PHE A 14 -6.32 59.75 24.98
C PHE A 14 -6.23 60.52 23.66
N ILE A 15 -6.29 61.86 23.71
CA ILE A 15 -6.24 62.71 22.50
C ILE A 15 -4.80 63.22 22.22
N LEU A 16 -3.89 63.19 23.20
CA LEU A 16 -2.53 63.71 23.01
C LEU A 16 -1.51 62.67 22.47
N VAL A 17 -1.89 61.39 22.41
CA VAL A 17 -1.02 60.31 21.88
C VAL A 17 -1.28 60.04 20.38
N LEU A 18 -2.37 60.58 19.81
CA LEU A 18 -2.75 60.33 18.41
C LEU A 18 -2.31 61.42 17.41
N SER A 19 -1.46 62.37 17.79
CA SER A 19 -1.09 63.51 16.92
C SER A 19 0.42 63.70 16.65
N LEU A 20 1.29 62.73 16.99
CA LEU A 20 2.75 62.88 16.86
C LEU A 20 3.47 61.80 16.04
N THR A 21 2.77 61.06 15.18
CA THR A 21 3.41 60.13 14.23
C THR A 21 2.96 60.38 12.78
N SER A 22 3.20 61.61 12.31
CA SER A 22 3.30 61.87 10.87
C SER A 22 4.32 62.99 10.63
N GLN A 23 5.14 62.81 9.59
CA GLN A 23 6.11 63.76 9.03
C GLN A 23 7.50 63.81 9.71
N ALA A 24 8.48 63.10 9.13
CA ALA A 24 9.57 63.73 8.35
C ALA A 24 10.81 62.82 8.24
N CYS A 25 11.19 62.50 7.01
CA CYS A 25 12.52 62.01 6.66
C CYS A 25 13.51 63.19 6.51
N ALA A 26 14.79 62.84 6.60
CA ALA A 26 16.02 63.59 6.27
C ALA A 26 16.54 64.55 7.36
N VAL A 27 17.71 64.27 7.94
CA VAL A 27 19.07 64.58 7.46
C VAL A 27 20.09 63.85 8.36
N SER A 28 21.09 63.25 7.74
CA SER A 28 22.25 62.58 8.34
C SER A 28 23.34 63.59 8.71
N LEU A 29 24.04 63.41 9.85
CA LEU A 29 25.41 63.88 10.05
C LEU A 29 26.06 63.26 11.32
N LEU A 30 27.20 62.61 11.08
CA LEU A 30 28.30 62.20 11.99
C LEU A 30 28.30 60.76 12.54
N ASP A 31 29.18 59.98 11.90
CA ASP A 31 29.65 58.63 12.21
C ASP A 31 30.38 58.50 13.55
N LEU A 32 30.06 57.44 14.29
CA LEU A 32 30.90 56.87 15.35
C LEU A 32 31.10 55.37 15.07
N PRO A 33 32.35 54.85 15.06
CA PRO A 33 32.61 53.47 14.66
C PRO A 33 32.31 52.52 15.83
N ILE A 34 31.33 51.64 15.64
CA ILE A 34 31.09 50.49 16.52
C ILE A 34 31.41 49.21 15.71
N PRO A 35 32.36 48.36 16.14
CA PRO A 35 32.66 47.13 15.45
C PRO A 35 31.59 46.06 15.73
N GLY A 36 30.99 45.52 14.67
CA GLY A 36 30.29 44.23 14.71
C GLY A 36 28.76 44.24 14.62
N ILE A 37 28.17 45.03 13.72
CA ILE A 37 26.80 44.80 13.24
C ILE A 37 26.92 44.26 11.82
N GLY A 38 26.55 43.00 11.61
CA GLY A 38 26.51 42.42 10.27
C GLY A 38 25.62 43.26 9.36
N ASN A 39 26.12 43.59 8.17
CA ASN A 39 25.37 44.26 7.12
C ASN A 39 23.98 43.61 6.95
N PRO A 40 22.93 44.37 6.62
CA PRO A 40 21.66 43.77 6.20
C PRO A 40 21.98 42.79 5.07
N THR A 41 21.73 41.50 5.33
CA THR A 41 21.85 40.45 4.31
C THR A 41 21.03 40.89 3.12
N GLN A 42 21.73 41.17 2.03
CA GLN A 42 21.16 41.31 0.70
C GLN A 42 20.13 40.18 0.53
N PRO A 43 18.90 40.46 0.06
CA PRO A 43 17.97 39.39 -0.25
C PRO A 43 18.71 38.39 -1.14
N PRO A 44 18.62 37.07 -0.86
CA PRO A 44 19.27 36.08 -1.70
C PRO A 44 18.89 36.40 -3.14
N SER A 45 19.87 36.43 -4.04
CA SER A 45 19.59 36.64 -5.46
C SER A 45 18.46 35.70 -5.82
N ALA A 46 17.38 36.24 -6.40
CA ALA A 46 16.36 35.41 -7.01
C ALA A 46 17.12 34.43 -7.91
N GLY A 47 17.17 33.15 -7.52
CA GLY A 47 17.74 32.12 -8.36
C GLY A 47 17.12 32.27 -9.74
N VAL A 48 17.93 32.12 -10.79
CA VAL A 48 17.46 32.23 -12.17
C VAL A 48 16.16 31.44 -12.27
N ALA A 49 15.05 32.13 -12.56
CA ALA A 49 13.78 31.46 -12.71
C ALA A 49 13.97 30.36 -13.77
N PRO A 50 13.58 29.10 -13.49
CA PRO A 50 13.76 28.02 -14.45
C PRO A 50 13.14 28.46 -15.77
N THR A 51 13.87 28.26 -16.88
CA THR A 51 13.38 28.58 -18.21
C THR A 51 11.98 27.97 -18.36
N PRO A 52 10.93 28.77 -18.65
CA PRO A 52 9.59 28.24 -18.78
C PRO A 52 9.58 27.11 -19.80
N MET A 53 9.05 25.94 -19.41
CA MET A 53 8.93 24.84 -20.36
C MET A 53 8.09 25.28 -21.56
N PRO A 54 8.43 24.82 -22.78
CA PRO A 54 7.56 24.98 -23.94
C PRO A 54 6.14 24.54 -23.58
N ARG A 55 5.15 25.33 -23.96
CA ARG A 55 3.74 25.00 -23.76
C ARG A 55 3.09 24.73 -25.11
N ALA A 56 2.19 23.76 -25.13
CA ALA A 56 1.34 23.47 -26.27
C ALA A 56 -0.14 23.71 -25.91
N GLU A 57 -0.93 24.01 -26.94
CA GLU A 57 -2.36 24.23 -26.77
C GLU A 57 -3.07 22.87 -26.69
N VAL A 58 -3.84 22.66 -25.62
CA VAL A 58 -4.68 21.47 -25.46
C VAL A 58 -6.13 21.88 -25.57
N LYS A 59 -6.85 21.31 -26.55
CA LYS A 59 -8.29 21.48 -26.72
C LYS A 59 -9.01 20.20 -26.33
N ILE A 60 -9.88 20.29 -25.34
CA ILE A 60 -10.69 19.15 -24.86
C ILE A 60 -12.14 19.41 -25.19
N SER A 61 -12.77 18.46 -25.87
CA SER A 61 -14.20 18.40 -26.15
C SER A 61 -14.79 17.21 -25.40
N VAL A 62 -15.81 17.44 -24.58
CA VAL A 62 -16.43 16.39 -23.76
C VAL A 62 -17.94 16.35 -23.94
N GLN A 63 -18.50 15.15 -24.03
CA GLN A 63 -19.94 14.92 -23.96
C GLN A 63 -20.35 14.49 -22.54
N VAL A 64 -21.36 15.16 -21.98
CA VAL A 64 -21.95 14.82 -20.67
C VAL A 64 -23.20 13.95 -20.84
N PRO A 65 -23.58 13.14 -19.83
CA PRO A 65 -24.65 12.15 -19.98
C PRO A 65 -26.05 12.76 -20.22
N GLU A 66 -26.24 14.01 -19.80
CA GLU A 66 -27.47 14.77 -19.85
C GLU A 66 -27.14 16.28 -19.72
N PRO A 67 -28.04 17.19 -20.12
CA PRO A 67 -27.84 18.63 -19.94
C PRO A 67 -27.65 19.04 -18.48
N LEU A 68 -26.77 20.03 -18.25
CA LEU A 68 -26.58 20.62 -16.92
C LEU A 68 -27.83 21.37 -16.45
N GLN A 69 -28.05 21.41 -15.13
CA GLN A 69 -29.16 22.17 -14.56
C GLN A 69 -28.93 23.68 -14.68
N PRO A 70 -29.99 24.50 -14.68
CA PRO A 70 -29.84 25.95 -14.65
C PRO A 70 -28.94 26.41 -13.49
N GLY A 71 -27.91 27.19 -13.80
CA GLY A 71 -26.92 27.68 -12.82
C GLY A 71 -25.74 26.74 -12.56
N GLU A 72 -25.71 25.55 -13.16
CA GLU A 72 -24.52 24.68 -13.16
C GLU A 72 -23.57 25.05 -14.30
N ILE A 73 -22.27 24.95 -14.03
CA ILE A 73 -21.20 25.00 -15.03
C ILE A 73 -20.42 23.68 -15.03
N LEU A 74 -19.84 23.33 -16.17
CA LEU A 74 -18.86 22.26 -16.28
C LEU A 74 -17.45 22.84 -16.11
N ALA A 75 -16.60 22.13 -15.37
CA ALA A 75 -15.19 22.43 -15.30
C ALA A 75 -14.35 21.16 -15.44
N LEU A 76 -13.16 21.33 -16.01
CA LEU A 76 -12.07 20.36 -15.99
C LEU A 76 -11.16 20.69 -14.80
N SER A 77 -11.09 19.77 -13.85
CA SER A 77 -10.26 19.90 -12.65
C SER A 77 -8.92 19.23 -12.89
N VAL A 78 -7.83 20.01 -13.02
CA VAL A 78 -6.45 19.49 -13.03
C VAL A 78 -6.05 19.16 -11.59
N LEU A 79 -5.49 17.98 -11.39
CA LEU A 79 -5.26 17.39 -10.08
C LEU A 79 -3.77 17.30 -9.76
N ASP A 80 -3.43 17.59 -8.51
CA ASP A 80 -2.11 17.39 -7.94
C ASP A 80 -2.15 16.17 -7.01
N GLU A 81 -1.68 15.04 -7.51
CA GLU A 81 -1.60 13.81 -6.73
C GLU A 81 -0.43 13.80 -5.73
N VAL A 82 0.62 14.59 -5.98
CA VAL A 82 1.80 14.64 -5.10
C VAL A 82 1.40 15.25 -3.76
N THR A 83 0.66 16.36 -3.78
CA THR A 83 0.07 16.94 -2.55
C THR A 83 -1.13 16.13 -2.06
N GLY A 84 -1.94 15.61 -2.98
CA GLY A 84 -3.19 14.91 -2.71
C GLY A 84 -4.32 15.48 -3.56
N LEU A 85 -5.09 14.60 -4.21
CA LEU A 85 -6.04 14.95 -5.29
C LEU A 85 -7.10 15.98 -4.89
N ALA A 86 -7.50 16.00 -3.61
CA ALA A 86 -8.48 16.93 -3.06
C ALA A 86 -7.86 18.24 -2.51
N LEU A 87 -6.54 18.30 -2.35
CA LEU A 87 -5.85 19.30 -1.52
C LEU A 87 -5.23 20.44 -2.34
N ASN A 88 -4.95 20.22 -3.63
CA ASN A 88 -4.35 21.24 -4.49
C ASN A 88 -4.79 21.09 -5.97
N ASN A 89 -6.10 21.21 -6.24
CA ASN A 89 -6.64 21.14 -7.61
C ASN A 89 -6.89 22.53 -8.22
N LEU A 90 -6.94 22.58 -9.55
CA LEU A 90 -7.23 23.79 -10.32
C LEU A 90 -8.33 23.51 -11.34
N ASP A 91 -9.46 24.22 -11.19
CA ASP A 91 -10.63 24.05 -12.06
C ASP A 91 -10.59 25.05 -13.22
N TYR A 92 -10.66 24.53 -14.45
CA TYR A 92 -10.82 25.29 -15.70
C TYR A 92 -12.26 25.16 -16.18
N GLN A 93 -13.00 26.27 -16.24
CA GLN A 93 -14.36 26.26 -16.76
C GLN A 93 -14.38 25.85 -18.24
N MET A 94 -15.40 25.06 -18.62
CA MET A 94 -15.63 24.65 -20.01
C MET A 94 -16.83 25.40 -20.60
N ASP A 95 -16.72 25.79 -21.85
CA ASP A 95 -17.75 26.52 -22.58
C ASP A 95 -18.71 25.55 -23.29
N PRO A 96 -20.04 25.79 -23.23
CA PRO A 96 -21.01 24.97 -23.93
C PRO A 96 -20.89 25.16 -25.45
N VAL A 97 -20.86 24.05 -26.18
CA VAL A 97 -20.99 24.01 -27.65
C VAL A 97 -22.46 23.74 -28.03
N ASP A 98 -23.11 22.83 -27.29
CA ASP A 98 -24.53 22.52 -27.38
C ASP A 98 -25.08 22.11 -25.99
N SER A 99 -26.23 21.45 -25.91
CA SER A 99 -26.87 21.08 -24.63
C SER A 99 -26.11 20.02 -23.82
N ILE A 100 -25.23 19.24 -24.45
CA ILE A 100 -24.47 18.16 -23.79
C ILE A 100 -22.98 18.15 -24.15
N THR A 101 -22.54 18.98 -25.10
CA THR A 101 -21.14 19.08 -25.53
C THR A 101 -20.51 20.35 -24.99
N TYR A 102 -19.33 20.21 -24.39
CA TYR A 102 -18.56 21.31 -23.81
C TYR A 102 -17.11 21.27 -24.29
N THR A 103 -16.47 22.44 -24.40
CA THR A 103 -15.07 22.57 -24.81
C THR A 103 -14.27 23.46 -23.88
N ALA A 104 -13.00 23.15 -23.68
CA ALA A 104 -12.03 24.05 -23.06
C ALA A 104 -10.70 24.01 -23.82
N THR A 105 -10.00 25.13 -23.83
CA THR A 105 -8.67 25.26 -24.44
C THR A 105 -7.74 25.93 -23.43
N PHE A 106 -6.60 25.31 -23.15
CA PHE A 106 -5.64 25.87 -22.20
C PHE A 106 -4.20 25.42 -22.51
N PRO A 107 -3.19 26.26 -22.17
CA PRO A 107 -1.79 25.94 -22.47
C PRO A 107 -1.17 25.07 -21.37
N ILE A 108 -0.72 23.86 -21.73
CA ILE A 108 -0.05 22.90 -20.83
C ILE A 108 1.40 22.73 -21.27
N PRO A 109 2.36 22.48 -20.35
CA PRO A 109 3.72 22.10 -20.74
C PRO A 109 3.72 20.94 -21.74
N ASP A 110 4.48 21.09 -22.82
CA ASP A 110 4.63 20.04 -23.81
C ASP A 110 5.29 18.80 -23.19
N GLN A 111 4.92 17.61 -23.67
CA GLN A 111 5.34 16.31 -23.14
C GLN A 111 4.92 16.01 -21.69
N ALA A 112 4.08 16.86 -21.07
CA ALA A 112 3.53 16.57 -19.75
C ALA A 112 2.40 15.52 -19.82
N VAL A 113 2.27 14.75 -18.74
CA VAL A 113 1.11 13.90 -18.48
C VAL A 113 0.28 14.53 -17.37
N ILE A 114 -0.96 14.89 -17.69
CA ILE A 114 -1.84 15.61 -16.77
C ILE A 114 -2.90 14.68 -16.22
N LYS A 115 -3.06 14.71 -14.89
CA LYS A 115 -4.16 14.07 -14.15
C LYS A 115 -5.30 15.06 -14.04
N TYR A 116 -6.50 14.65 -14.46
CA TYR A 116 -7.67 15.52 -14.45
C TYR A 116 -8.97 14.77 -14.15
N ARG A 117 -10.05 15.48 -13.88
CA ARG A 117 -11.42 14.94 -13.85
C ARG A 117 -12.44 16.00 -14.24
N TYR A 118 -13.62 15.60 -14.70
CA TYR A 118 -14.73 16.52 -14.92
C TYR A 118 -15.52 16.76 -13.63
N VAL A 119 -15.93 18.01 -13.42
CA VAL A 119 -16.75 18.40 -12.26
C VAL A 119 -17.88 19.32 -12.68
N ARG A 120 -19.07 19.11 -12.11
CA ARG A 120 -20.16 20.08 -12.15
C ARG A 120 -20.05 21.00 -10.96
N ARG A 121 -20.22 22.30 -11.19
CA ARG A 121 -20.26 23.31 -10.14
C ARG A 121 -21.57 24.07 -10.21
N GLY A 122 -22.31 24.04 -9.11
CA GLY A 122 -23.52 24.83 -8.87
C GLY A 122 -23.66 25.07 -7.37
N GLY A 123 -24.79 24.68 -6.78
CA GLY A 123 -24.95 24.67 -5.32
C GLY A 123 -24.04 23.66 -4.60
N SER A 124 -23.45 22.71 -5.33
CA SER A 124 -22.45 21.77 -4.84
C SER A 124 -21.42 21.48 -5.93
N ARG A 125 -20.25 20.96 -5.53
CA ARG A 125 -19.21 20.48 -6.46
C ARG A 125 -19.34 18.97 -6.60
N ILE A 126 -19.88 18.52 -7.74
CA ILE A 126 -20.13 17.11 -8.02
C ILE A 126 -19.06 16.61 -8.97
N VAL A 127 -18.42 15.49 -8.62
CA VAL A 127 -17.43 14.82 -9.46
C VAL A 127 -18.10 13.81 -10.37
N GLU A 128 -17.48 13.56 -11.52
CA GLU A 128 -17.86 12.43 -12.37
C GLU A 128 -17.63 11.08 -11.68
N ASP A 129 -18.39 10.08 -12.10
CA ASP A 129 -18.23 8.70 -11.69
C ASP A 129 -18.39 7.74 -12.89
N THR A 130 -18.09 6.48 -12.62
CA THR A 130 -18.14 5.38 -13.60
C THR A 130 -19.59 4.93 -13.84
N ASN A 131 -19.82 4.15 -14.90
CA ASN A 131 -21.12 3.52 -15.16
C ASN A 131 -21.41 2.31 -14.23
N THR A 132 -20.79 2.30 -13.04
CA THR A 132 -20.99 1.37 -11.91
C THR A 132 -21.03 2.13 -10.57
N ASP A 133 -21.40 3.41 -10.57
CA ASP A 133 -21.52 4.29 -9.39
C ASP A 133 -20.24 4.33 -8.52
N THR A 134 -19.07 4.22 -9.14
CA THR A 134 -17.76 4.36 -8.47
C THR A 134 -17.10 5.66 -8.87
N ASN A 135 -16.70 6.48 -7.90
CA ASN A 135 -16.03 7.76 -8.16
C ASN A 135 -14.79 7.60 -9.03
N ILE A 136 -14.61 8.49 -10.00
CA ILE A 136 -13.39 8.54 -10.80
C ILE A 136 -12.28 9.22 -10.00
N ARG A 137 -11.17 8.49 -9.82
CA ARG A 137 -9.96 9.00 -9.17
C ARG A 137 -9.32 10.10 -10.02
N TYR A 138 -9.01 9.77 -11.28
CA TYR A 138 -8.67 10.71 -12.34
C TYR A 138 -8.68 10.05 -13.73
N ARG A 139 -8.64 10.90 -14.75
CA ARG A 139 -8.28 10.63 -16.14
C ARG A 139 -6.86 11.10 -16.41
N LEU A 140 -6.26 10.62 -17.49
CA LEU A 140 -4.96 11.06 -17.98
C LEU A 140 -5.07 11.64 -19.38
N PHE A 141 -4.25 12.65 -19.66
CA PHE A 141 -3.85 12.95 -21.02
C PHE A 141 -2.36 13.26 -21.12
N TYR A 142 -1.77 12.94 -22.26
CA TYR A 142 -0.40 13.26 -22.64
C TYR A 142 -0.40 14.38 -23.69
N VAL A 143 0.45 15.37 -23.49
CA VAL A 143 0.63 16.50 -24.42
C VAL A 143 1.74 16.18 -25.40
N ASN A 144 1.46 16.25 -26.70
CA ASN A 144 2.46 16.07 -27.75
C ASN A 144 2.23 17.10 -28.85
N GLY A 145 2.81 18.28 -28.67
CA GLY A 145 2.42 19.47 -29.43
C GLY A 145 0.95 19.81 -29.21
N ASN A 146 0.36 20.55 -30.15
CA ASN A 146 -1.05 20.92 -30.05
C ASN A 146 -1.92 19.67 -30.11
N THR A 147 -2.68 19.43 -29.04
CA THR A 147 -3.38 18.16 -28.82
C THR A 147 -4.87 18.42 -28.73
N GLN A 148 -5.66 17.64 -29.47
CA GLN A 148 -7.12 17.63 -29.34
C GLN A 148 -7.59 16.32 -28.72
N ILE A 149 -8.46 16.41 -27.72
CA ILE A 149 -9.00 15.27 -26.99
C ILE A 149 -10.51 15.32 -27.10
N THR A 150 -11.10 14.17 -27.44
CA THR A 150 -12.55 13.97 -27.39
C THR A 150 -12.84 12.93 -26.32
N ASP A 151 -13.78 13.25 -25.44
CA ASP A 151 -14.05 12.44 -24.27
C ASP A 151 -15.55 12.35 -23.96
N THR A 152 -15.91 11.40 -23.11
CA THR A 152 -17.29 11.17 -22.67
C THR A 152 -17.33 10.96 -21.16
N VAL A 153 -18.22 11.68 -20.48
CA VAL A 153 -18.54 11.46 -19.05
C VAL A 153 -19.57 10.35 -18.96
N SER A 154 -19.30 9.34 -18.13
CA SER A 154 -20.21 8.20 -17.96
C SER A 154 -21.43 8.56 -17.14
N SER A 155 -21.21 9.07 -15.92
CA SER A 155 -22.26 9.47 -14.98
C SER A 155 -21.73 10.56 -14.02
N TRP A 156 -22.56 10.95 -13.05
CA TRP A 156 -22.20 11.86 -11.96
C TRP A 156 -22.51 11.25 -10.59
N ALA A 157 -21.65 11.49 -9.60
CA ALA A 157 -21.71 10.89 -8.25
C ALA A 157 -23.01 11.12 -7.44
N ASN A 158 -23.91 11.99 -7.89
CA ASN A 158 -25.20 12.25 -7.25
C ASN A 158 -26.40 11.74 -8.07
N LYS A 159 -26.16 10.94 -9.11
CA LYS A 159 -27.20 10.35 -9.96
C LYS A 159 -26.89 8.88 -10.23
N PRO A 160 -27.90 8.00 -10.17
CA PRO A 160 -27.70 6.60 -10.49
C PRO A 160 -27.38 6.42 -11.98
N VAL A 161 -26.57 5.40 -12.28
CA VAL A 161 -26.30 4.97 -13.66
C VAL A 161 -27.59 4.78 -14.45
N ASN A 162 -27.65 5.35 -15.66
CA ASN A 162 -28.78 5.20 -16.57
C ASN A 162 -28.41 4.84 -18.00
N THR A 163 -27.15 4.43 -18.27
CA THR A 163 -26.69 4.15 -19.63
C THR A 163 -26.08 2.78 -19.87
N LEU A 164 -26.23 2.35 -21.13
CA LEU A 164 -25.51 1.20 -21.66
C LEU A 164 -24.00 1.47 -21.62
N SER A 165 -23.24 0.45 -21.21
CA SER A 165 -21.79 0.49 -21.19
C SER A 165 -21.20 -0.58 -22.09
N GLY A 166 -20.04 -0.29 -22.66
CA GLY A 166 -19.17 -1.23 -23.36
C GLY A 166 -17.87 -1.45 -22.60
N SER A 167 -16.89 -2.02 -23.31
CA SER A 167 -15.56 -2.30 -22.77
C SER A 167 -14.46 -2.00 -23.79
N ILE A 168 -13.24 -1.80 -23.30
CA ILE A 168 -12.01 -1.79 -24.08
C ILE A 168 -11.12 -2.90 -23.51
N SER A 169 -10.62 -3.79 -24.36
CA SER A 169 -9.69 -4.84 -23.95
C SER A 169 -8.55 -4.99 -24.95
N GLY A 170 -7.43 -5.51 -24.49
CA GLY A 170 -6.24 -5.49 -25.33
C GLY A 170 -5.00 -6.04 -24.69
N THR A 171 -3.88 -5.84 -25.39
CA THR A 171 -2.53 -6.10 -24.88
C THR A 171 -1.66 -4.87 -25.03
N VAL A 172 -0.71 -4.72 -24.11
CA VAL A 172 0.36 -3.74 -24.17
C VAL A 172 1.67 -4.48 -24.38
N LEU A 173 2.37 -4.13 -25.45
CA LEU A 173 3.62 -4.76 -25.88
C LEU A 173 4.74 -3.72 -25.97
N ASP A 174 5.97 -4.17 -25.73
CA ASP A 174 7.16 -3.40 -26.08
C ASP A 174 7.24 -3.24 -27.61
N ALA A 175 7.44 -2.01 -28.06
CA ALA A 175 7.41 -1.67 -29.48
C ALA A 175 8.57 -2.28 -30.28
N ASP A 176 9.72 -2.50 -29.66
CA ASP A 176 10.96 -2.93 -30.32
C ASP A 176 11.14 -4.46 -30.28
N THR A 177 10.73 -5.11 -29.18
CA THR A 177 10.90 -6.55 -28.92
C THR A 177 9.62 -7.36 -29.09
N GLY A 178 8.44 -6.73 -29.00
CA GLY A 178 7.15 -7.40 -28.99
C GLY A 178 6.83 -8.15 -27.70
N ALA A 179 7.67 -8.04 -26.66
CA ALA A 179 7.42 -8.67 -25.37
C ALA A 179 6.22 -8.02 -24.65
N PRO A 180 5.41 -8.79 -23.91
CA PRO A 180 4.32 -8.22 -23.12
C PRO A 180 4.82 -7.34 -21.98
N LEU A 181 4.09 -6.25 -21.71
CA LEU A 181 4.40 -5.30 -20.65
C LEU A 181 3.41 -5.40 -19.49
N ALA A 182 3.88 -5.86 -18.33
CA ALA A 182 3.12 -5.91 -17.09
C ALA A 182 3.13 -4.56 -16.35
N GLU A 183 2.14 -4.33 -15.49
CA GLU A 183 2.03 -3.13 -14.63
C GLU A 183 2.00 -1.79 -15.39
N ILE A 184 1.54 -1.80 -16.64
CA ILE A 184 1.18 -0.58 -17.34
C ILE A 184 -0.23 -0.18 -16.92
N MET A 185 -0.40 1.04 -16.41
CA MET A 185 -1.72 1.61 -16.15
C MET A 185 -2.37 1.99 -17.47
N VAL A 186 -3.49 1.34 -17.78
CA VAL A 186 -4.34 1.68 -18.91
C VAL A 186 -5.60 2.35 -18.38
N THR A 187 -5.94 3.51 -18.95
CA THR A 187 -7.10 4.31 -18.52
C THR A 187 -7.90 4.82 -19.71
N ALA A 188 -9.23 4.77 -19.60
CA ALA A 188 -10.17 5.43 -20.50
C ALA A 188 -11.46 5.72 -19.73
N GLY A 189 -12.14 6.85 -20.01
CA GLY A 189 -13.39 7.16 -19.31
C GLY A 189 -13.24 7.36 -17.80
N GLY A 190 -12.02 7.53 -17.29
CA GLY A 190 -11.70 7.53 -15.85
C GLY A 190 -11.61 6.15 -15.20
N VAL A 191 -11.93 5.07 -15.92
CA VAL A 191 -11.73 3.68 -15.48
C VAL A 191 -10.27 3.31 -15.71
N GLN A 192 -9.66 2.64 -14.71
CA GLN A 192 -8.24 2.30 -14.70
C GLN A 192 -8.03 0.80 -14.43
N THR A 193 -7.00 0.23 -15.03
CA THR A 193 -6.54 -1.13 -14.76
C THR A 193 -5.03 -1.24 -14.99
N LEU A 194 -4.39 -2.23 -14.37
CA LEU A 194 -3.00 -2.59 -14.64
C LEU A 194 -2.95 -3.82 -15.56
N THR A 195 -1.97 -3.85 -16.46
CA THR A 195 -1.73 -5.02 -17.32
C THR A 195 -1.14 -6.20 -16.53
N ASP A 196 -1.56 -7.42 -16.88
CA ASP A 196 -0.98 -8.65 -16.32
C ASP A 196 0.39 -9.00 -16.94
N SER A 197 0.97 -10.16 -16.58
CA SER A 197 2.30 -10.56 -17.10
C SER A 197 2.33 -10.79 -18.61
N ALA A 198 1.18 -11.10 -19.21
CA ALA A 198 1.00 -11.24 -20.64
C ALA A 198 0.60 -9.91 -21.32
N GLY A 199 0.70 -8.79 -20.60
CA GLY A 199 0.39 -7.46 -21.09
C GLY A 199 -1.09 -7.19 -21.27
N ARG A 200 -1.98 -8.09 -20.82
CA ARG A 200 -3.42 -7.99 -21.08
C ARG A 200 -4.09 -7.01 -20.14
N PHE A 201 -5.08 -6.29 -20.65
CA PHE A 201 -5.94 -5.41 -19.85
C PHE A 201 -7.41 -5.50 -20.29
N LEU A 202 -8.29 -5.11 -19.38
CA LEU A 202 -9.73 -4.97 -19.61
C LEU A 202 -10.26 -3.77 -18.82
N LEU A 203 -10.93 -2.86 -19.53
CA LEU A 203 -11.70 -1.74 -18.99
C LEU A 203 -13.18 -1.99 -19.28
N THR A 204 -14.02 -2.08 -18.25
CA THR A 204 -15.47 -2.28 -18.36
C THR A 204 -16.24 -1.07 -17.84
N GLY A 205 -17.54 -1.00 -18.14
CA GLY A 205 -18.39 0.08 -17.60
C GLY A 205 -18.16 1.42 -18.28
N LEU A 206 -17.72 1.43 -19.54
CA LEU A 206 -17.50 2.65 -20.32
C LEU A 206 -18.77 3.03 -21.07
N ARG A 207 -19.33 4.21 -20.83
CA ARG A 207 -20.49 4.71 -21.61
C ARG A 207 -20.18 4.72 -23.10
N GLY A 208 -21.17 4.44 -23.95
CA GLY A 208 -21.01 4.58 -25.39
C GLY A 208 -20.61 6.01 -25.79
N GLY A 209 -19.57 6.14 -26.61
CA GLY A 209 -18.96 7.43 -26.97
C GLY A 209 -17.46 7.34 -27.22
N ALA A 210 -16.84 8.48 -27.54
CA ALA A 210 -15.40 8.57 -27.69
C ALA A 210 -14.74 8.78 -26.32
N HIS A 211 -13.66 8.05 -26.05
CA HIS A 211 -12.86 8.14 -24.82
C HIS A 211 -11.39 8.36 -25.17
N ASN A 212 -10.68 9.12 -24.34
CA ASN A 212 -9.23 9.18 -24.39
C ASN A 212 -8.63 7.93 -23.73
N LEU A 213 -7.99 7.06 -24.53
CA LEU A 213 -7.29 5.87 -24.04
C LEU A 213 -5.81 6.21 -23.85
N VAL A 214 -5.31 6.04 -22.63
CA VAL A 214 -3.91 6.29 -22.27
C VAL A 214 -3.32 5.05 -21.64
N ALA A 215 -2.11 4.69 -22.05
CA ALA A 215 -1.26 3.70 -21.38
C ALA A 215 -0.03 4.38 -20.80
N TYR A 216 0.19 4.19 -19.50
CA TYR A 216 1.15 4.93 -18.69
C TYR A 216 1.98 3.98 -17.81
N SER A 217 3.30 4.09 -17.91
CA SER A 217 4.24 3.36 -17.07
C SER A 217 4.42 4.09 -15.74
N LEU A 218 4.16 3.39 -14.63
CA LEU A 218 4.14 3.97 -13.27
C LEU A 218 5.49 4.55 -12.82
N ASP A 219 6.60 3.99 -13.32
CA ASP A 219 7.97 4.43 -13.04
C ASP A 219 8.58 5.28 -14.17
N GLY A 220 7.83 5.47 -15.26
CA GLY A 220 8.24 6.21 -16.47
C GLY A 220 9.12 5.43 -17.44
N SER A 221 9.38 4.14 -17.19
CA SER A 221 10.29 3.30 -18.01
C SER A 221 9.85 3.12 -19.47
N TYR A 222 8.59 3.43 -19.78
CA TYR A 222 8.05 3.46 -21.14
C TYR A 222 7.38 4.79 -21.45
N ARG A 223 7.55 5.27 -22.68
CA ARG A 223 6.90 6.50 -23.16
C ARG A 223 5.38 6.31 -23.15
N THR A 224 4.67 7.33 -22.66
CA THR A 224 3.21 7.33 -22.59
C THR A 224 2.60 7.19 -23.98
N PHE A 225 1.63 6.30 -24.09
CA PHE A 225 0.83 6.10 -25.31
C PHE A 225 -0.54 6.74 -25.11
N GLN A 226 -1.08 7.38 -26.16
CA GLN A 226 -2.41 7.97 -26.16
C GLN A 226 -3.07 7.81 -27.51
N GLN A 227 -4.36 7.44 -27.51
CA GLN A 227 -5.23 7.44 -28.68
C GLN A 227 -6.70 7.66 -28.32
N GLY A 228 -7.52 8.05 -29.28
CA GLY A 228 -8.98 8.00 -29.11
C GLY A 228 -9.51 6.58 -29.28
N ALA A 229 -10.50 6.19 -28.47
CA ALA A 229 -11.21 4.93 -28.60
C ALA A 229 -12.73 5.17 -28.67
N LEU A 230 -13.38 4.68 -29.71
CA LEU A 230 -14.84 4.74 -29.84
C LEU A 230 -15.44 3.47 -29.22
N VAL A 231 -16.23 3.65 -28.16
CA VAL A 231 -16.91 2.56 -27.46
C VAL A 231 -18.38 2.54 -27.87
N GLU A 232 -18.87 1.37 -28.28
CA GLU A 232 -20.29 1.12 -28.45
C GLU A 232 -20.86 0.40 -27.22
N GLY A 233 -22.08 0.75 -26.81
CA GLY A 233 -22.76 0.09 -25.69
C GLY A 233 -22.94 -1.42 -25.94
N ASN A 234 -22.73 -2.22 -24.89
CA ASN A 234 -22.77 -3.69 -24.89
C ASN A 234 -21.76 -4.38 -25.83
N LYS A 235 -20.75 -3.67 -26.35
CA LYS A 235 -19.69 -4.24 -27.18
C LYS A 235 -18.30 -4.05 -26.55
N GLY A 236 -17.38 -4.92 -26.94
CA GLY A 236 -15.96 -4.79 -26.63
C GLY A 236 -15.18 -4.18 -27.78
N THR A 237 -14.29 -3.25 -27.46
CA THR A 237 -13.39 -2.58 -28.42
C THR A 237 -11.98 -3.14 -28.23
N PRO A 238 -11.48 -3.98 -29.16
CA PRO A 238 -10.13 -4.52 -29.05
C PRO A 238 -9.08 -3.47 -29.40
N VAL A 239 -7.98 -3.43 -28.66
CA VAL A 239 -6.84 -2.55 -28.91
C VAL A 239 -5.53 -3.30 -28.72
N GLU A 240 -4.57 -3.12 -29.63
CA GLU A 240 -3.17 -3.46 -29.40
C GLU A 240 -2.40 -2.16 -29.16
N ILE A 241 -1.68 -2.09 -28.05
CA ILE A 241 -0.86 -0.92 -27.67
C ILE A 241 0.60 -1.31 -27.77
N ARG A 242 1.41 -0.47 -28.42
CA ARG A 242 2.87 -0.62 -28.47
C ARG A 242 3.53 0.57 -27.82
N MET A 243 4.32 0.32 -26.78
CA MET A 243 5.03 1.36 -26.03
C MET A 243 6.53 1.22 -26.21
N LYS A 244 7.21 2.36 -26.35
CA LYS A 244 8.66 2.38 -26.53
C LYS A 244 9.36 2.55 -25.19
N SER A 245 10.32 1.69 -24.89
CA SER A 245 11.17 1.81 -23.70
C SER A 245 11.95 3.14 -23.72
N ALA A 246 12.10 3.75 -22.55
CA ALA A 246 12.84 4.98 -22.34
C ALA A 246 14.22 4.67 -21.73
N PRO A 247 15.32 5.15 -22.32
CA PRO A 247 16.66 4.91 -21.76
C PRO A 247 16.80 5.67 -20.44
N LEU A 248 17.51 5.07 -19.49
CA LEU A 248 17.83 5.72 -18.22
C LEU A 248 18.99 6.71 -18.41
N VAL A 249 18.84 7.90 -17.84
CA VAL A 249 19.89 8.92 -17.76
C VAL A 249 20.14 9.30 -16.30
N ASN A 250 21.38 9.66 -15.97
CA ASN A 250 21.69 10.13 -14.62
C ASN A 250 21.31 11.60 -14.46
N VAL A 251 20.39 11.90 -13.55
CA VAL A 251 19.98 13.26 -13.19
C VAL A 251 20.43 13.53 -11.76
N ILE A 252 21.27 14.56 -11.60
CA ILE A 252 21.72 15.02 -10.30
C ILE A 252 20.86 16.21 -9.89
N PHE A 253 20.12 16.09 -8.81
CA PHE A 253 19.41 17.21 -8.20
C PHE A 253 20.29 17.82 -7.12
N ILE A 254 20.47 19.12 -7.15
CA ILE A 254 21.12 19.92 -6.11
C ILE A 254 20.10 20.96 -5.65
N VAL A 255 19.78 20.97 -4.37
CA VAL A 255 18.80 21.90 -3.81
C VAL A 255 19.40 22.72 -2.69
N SER A 256 19.21 24.03 -2.77
CA SER A 256 19.48 24.97 -1.68
C SER A 256 18.25 25.16 -0.82
N VAL A 257 18.38 25.02 0.50
CA VAL A 257 17.28 25.14 1.46
C VAL A 257 17.34 26.45 2.28
N PRO A 258 16.21 26.92 2.84
CA PRO A 258 16.16 28.09 3.70
C PRO A 258 17.06 27.95 4.94
N PRO A 259 17.61 29.05 5.49
CA PRO A 259 18.48 28.99 6.68
C PRO A 259 17.83 28.38 7.94
N ASN A 260 16.49 28.44 8.05
CA ASN A 260 15.73 27.87 9.17
C ASN A 260 15.37 26.39 8.99
N THR A 261 15.91 25.73 7.98
CA THR A 261 15.76 24.28 7.76
C THR A 261 16.46 23.52 8.89
N GLN A 262 15.73 22.58 9.50
CA GLN A 262 16.29 21.69 10.51
C GLN A 262 17.47 20.91 9.91
N GLN A 263 18.60 20.88 10.63
CA GLN A 263 19.79 20.15 10.19
C GLN A 263 19.75 18.69 10.66
N GLY A 264 20.45 17.82 9.92
CA GLY A 264 20.60 16.41 10.29
C GLY A 264 19.33 15.57 10.15
N VAL A 265 18.33 16.06 9.41
CA VAL A 265 17.07 15.34 9.15
C VAL A 265 16.96 14.96 7.67
N PRO A 266 16.25 13.87 7.32
CA PRO A 266 16.11 13.44 5.94
C PRO A 266 15.30 14.45 5.11
N LEU A 267 15.94 15.05 4.10
CA LEU A 267 15.28 15.79 3.04
C LEU A 267 14.90 14.81 1.92
N ARG A 268 13.65 14.86 1.45
CA ARG A 268 13.08 13.93 0.47
C ARG A 268 12.59 14.62 -0.79
N MET A 269 12.41 13.84 -1.84
CA MET A 269 11.72 14.24 -3.08
C MET A 269 10.42 13.45 -3.27
N ALA A 270 9.28 14.13 -3.21
CA ALA A 270 7.97 13.53 -3.51
C ALA A 270 7.61 13.81 -4.97
N GLY A 271 6.93 12.88 -5.66
CA GLY A 271 6.60 13.05 -7.08
C GLY A 271 5.51 12.14 -7.63
N ASN A 272 5.26 12.27 -8.93
CA ASN A 272 4.19 11.58 -9.66
C ASN A 272 4.56 10.18 -10.20
N LEU A 273 5.78 9.69 -9.94
CA LEU A 273 6.25 8.37 -10.34
C LEU A 273 6.43 7.47 -9.11
N LEU A 274 6.36 6.15 -9.31
CA LEU A 274 6.42 5.14 -8.25
C LEU A 274 7.64 5.27 -7.33
N GLN A 275 8.81 5.55 -7.93
CA GLN A 275 10.09 5.73 -7.23
C GLN A 275 10.22 7.05 -6.47
N PHE A 276 9.23 7.96 -6.58
CA PHE A 276 9.14 9.22 -5.82
C PHE A 276 8.02 9.19 -4.77
N GLY A 277 7.68 7.99 -4.31
CA GLY A 277 6.72 7.77 -3.24
C GLY A 277 5.28 7.57 -3.68
N ASN A 278 4.94 7.74 -4.97
CA ASN A 278 3.58 7.61 -5.46
C ASN A 278 3.09 6.16 -5.45
N THR A 279 1.89 5.93 -4.92
CA THR A 279 1.28 4.58 -4.86
C THR A 279 0.14 4.39 -5.84
N PHE A 280 -0.23 5.43 -6.60
CA PHE A 280 -1.34 5.44 -7.55
C PHE A 280 -2.68 5.02 -6.93
N ALA A 281 -2.81 5.18 -5.61
CA ALA A 281 -3.94 4.74 -4.81
C ALA A 281 -4.42 5.86 -3.88
N ASP A 282 -5.65 5.70 -3.37
CA ASP A 282 -6.18 6.53 -2.30
C ASP A 282 -5.85 5.86 -0.96
N LEU A 283 -4.82 6.37 -0.31
CA LEU A 283 -4.33 5.92 1.00
C LEU A 283 -5.07 6.63 2.14
N ARG A 284 -4.63 6.41 3.39
CA ARG A 284 -5.22 7.04 4.57
C ARG A 284 -5.17 8.56 4.44
N GLY A 285 -6.24 9.24 4.84
CA GLY A 285 -6.38 10.69 4.67
C GLY A 285 -6.54 11.16 3.22
N GLY A 286 -6.76 10.26 2.26
CA GLY A 286 -6.90 10.61 0.83
C GLY A 286 -5.56 10.97 0.18
N PHE A 287 -4.45 10.50 0.76
CA PHE A 287 -3.10 10.74 0.25
C PHE A 287 -2.75 9.69 -0.80
N SER A 288 -1.68 9.95 -1.55
CA SER A 288 -1.21 9.02 -2.60
C SER A 288 0.30 8.81 -2.56
N THR A 289 0.97 9.37 -1.57
CA THR A 289 2.42 9.24 -1.40
C THR A 289 2.78 8.69 -0.03
N VAL A 290 3.86 7.93 0.03
CA VAL A 290 4.43 7.38 1.27
C VAL A 290 5.86 7.87 1.43
N ALA A 291 6.16 8.53 2.55
CA ALA A 291 7.47 9.15 2.82
C ALA A 291 8.63 8.16 2.74
N ASP A 292 8.40 6.92 3.16
CA ASP A 292 9.38 5.83 3.16
C ASP A 292 9.76 5.33 1.77
N ARG A 293 8.94 5.62 0.75
CA ARG A 293 9.22 5.28 -0.67
C ARG A 293 9.92 6.42 -1.43
N MET A 294 10.14 7.57 -0.80
CA MET A 294 10.71 8.74 -1.47
C MET A 294 12.25 8.70 -1.44
N PRO A 295 12.93 9.18 -2.50
CA PRO A 295 14.37 9.35 -2.49
C PRO A 295 14.80 10.32 -1.38
N VAL A 296 15.78 9.91 -0.59
CA VAL A 296 16.40 10.75 0.45
C VAL A 296 17.65 11.42 -0.12
N MET A 297 17.78 12.72 0.10
CA MET A 297 18.92 13.51 -0.35
C MET A 297 20.06 13.49 0.66
N THR A 298 21.28 13.53 0.15
CA THR A 298 22.51 13.58 0.95
C THR A 298 22.95 15.04 1.16
N PRO A 299 23.25 15.48 2.39
CA PRO A 299 23.76 16.82 2.63
C PRO A 299 25.15 17.01 2.00
N LEU A 300 25.34 18.14 1.30
CA LEU A 300 26.64 18.61 0.80
C LEU A 300 27.29 19.60 1.76
N ASP A 301 26.47 20.49 2.33
CA ASP A 301 26.82 21.42 3.40
C ASP A 301 25.57 21.70 4.27
N ASN A 302 25.61 22.72 5.13
CA ASN A 302 24.48 23.07 6.01
C ASN A 302 23.21 23.55 5.27
N ARG A 303 23.28 23.84 3.97
CA ARG A 303 22.20 24.45 3.19
C ARG A 303 22.00 23.83 1.82
N GLN A 304 22.88 22.95 1.38
CA GLN A 304 22.78 22.27 0.09
C GLN A 304 22.69 20.76 0.28
N TYR A 305 21.82 20.14 -0.51
CA TYR A 305 21.61 18.71 -0.54
C TYR A 305 21.66 18.22 -1.99
N SER A 306 22.07 16.97 -2.18
CA SER A 306 22.07 16.36 -3.51
C SER A 306 21.56 14.93 -3.52
N VAL A 307 21.01 14.52 -4.66
CA VAL A 307 20.71 13.11 -4.96
C VAL A 307 20.98 12.85 -6.44
N SER A 308 21.55 11.68 -6.75
CA SER A 308 21.79 11.22 -8.12
C SER A 308 20.80 10.09 -8.42
N LEU A 309 19.97 10.27 -9.44
CA LEU A 309 18.90 9.33 -9.79
C LEU A 309 19.01 8.93 -11.26
N PHE A 310 18.87 7.64 -11.55
CA PHE A 310 18.67 7.16 -12.91
C PHE A 310 17.19 7.29 -13.27
N LEU A 311 16.87 8.23 -14.16
CA LEU A 311 15.50 8.54 -14.57
C LEU A 311 15.27 8.25 -16.05
N PRO A 312 14.08 7.79 -16.46
CA PRO A 312 13.80 7.51 -17.86
C PRO A 312 13.70 8.80 -18.70
N ALA A 313 14.49 8.90 -19.76
CA ALA A 313 14.49 10.05 -20.65
C ALA A 313 13.11 10.28 -21.30
N GLY A 314 12.62 11.52 -21.24
CA GLY A 314 11.31 11.94 -21.72
C GLY A 314 10.17 11.72 -20.74
N ALA A 315 10.41 11.12 -19.57
CA ALA A 315 9.38 11.04 -18.53
C ALA A 315 9.02 12.43 -17.98
N HIS A 316 7.73 12.68 -17.78
CA HIS A 316 7.26 13.87 -17.08
C HIS A 316 7.29 13.64 -15.56
N LEU A 317 8.20 14.34 -14.90
CA LEU A 317 8.34 14.35 -13.45
C LEU A 317 7.71 15.64 -12.89
N ALA A 318 6.56 15.51 -12.25
CA ALA A 318 6.00 16.51 -11.35
C ALA A 318 6.45 16.17 -9.93
N TYR A 319 7.23 17.05 -9.30
CA TYR A 319 7.91 16.76 -8.04
C TYR A 319 8.00 17.97 -7.11
N LYS A 320 8.38 17.72 -5.87
CA LYS A 320 8.69 18.74 -4.87
C LYS A 320 9.64 18.22 -3.80
N TYR A 321 10.26 19.14 -3.08
CA TYR A 321 11.07 18.83 -1.90
C TYR A 321 10.22 18.81 -0.62
N THR A 322 10.56 17.95 0.34
CA THR A 322 9.83 17.82 1.61
C THR A 322 10.70 17.29 2.76
N LEU A 323 10.43 17.73 3.99
CA LEU A 323 10.96 17.12 5.21
C LEU A 323 10.01 16.06 5.82
N GLY A 324 8.83 15.89 5.22
CA GLY A 324 7.79 14.92 5.59
C GLY A 324 7.37 14.10 4.37
N ASP A 325 6.16 14.36 3.87
CA ASP A 325 5.59 13.76 2.66
C ASP A 325 5.16 14.82 1.62
N GLY A 326 4.35 14.46 0.63
CA GLY A 326 3.91 15.39 -0.41
C GLY A 326 2.99 16.53 0.08
N PHE A 327 2.40 16.40 1.27
CA PHE A 327 1.54 17.36 1.95
C PHE A 327 2.24 18.00 3.16
N TRP A 328 2.56 17.18 4.18
CA TRP A 328 3.21 17.58 5.42
C TRP A 328 4.66 17.99 5.20
N ASN A 329 5.05 19.15 5.74
CA ASN A 329 6.40 19.71 5.60
C ASN A 329 6.89 19.83 4.15
N SER A 330 5.96 19.94 3.20
CA SER A 330 6.29 20.17 1.80
C SER A 330 6.68 21.63 1.55
N GLU A 331 7.34 21.88 0.41
CA GLU A 331 7.76 23.23 0.05
C GLU A 331 6.61 24.15 -0.40
N PHE A 332 6.73 25.41 -0.01
CA PHE A 332 5.82 26.50 -0.36
C PHE A 332 6.55 27.64 -1.06
N ASN A 333 5.81 28.37 -1.89
CA ASN A 333 6.27 29.64 -2.44
C ASN A 333 6.09 30.79 -1.43
N THR A 334 6.59 31.97 -1.75
CA THR A 334 6.42 33.18 -0.90
C THR A 334 4.97 33.61 -0.70
N ALA A 335 4.02 33.11 -1.50
CA ALA A 335 2.58 33.35 -1.33
C ALA A 335 1.90 32.29 -0.44
N GLY A 336 2.65 31.32 0.11
CA GLY A 336 2.11 30.26 0.95
C GLY A 336 1.35 29.18 0.19
N GLN A 337 1.58 29.05 -1.12
CA GLN A 337 0.99 28.02 -1.97
C GLN A 337 1.97 26.86 -2.16
N TYR A 338 1.46 25.63 -2.26
CA TYR A 338 2.27 24.47 -2.58
C TYR A 338 3.03 24.66 -3.88
N VAL A 339 4.30 24.28 -3.90
CA VAL A 339 5.11 24.26 -5.11
C VAL A 339 5.09 22.86 -5.71
N ILE A 340 4.77 22.78 -7.01
CA ILE A 340 4.99 21.60 -7.85
C ILE A 340 5.94 22.01 -8.96
N ARG A 341 7.13 21.42 -8.95
CA ARG A 341 8.15 21.56 -9.99
C ARG A 341 7.82 20.57 -11.08
N ASN A 342 8.16 20.93 -12.32
CA ASN A 342 7.94 20.08 -13.47
C ASN A 342 9.25 19.96 -14.24
N LEU A 343 9.59 18.72 -14.59
CA LEU A 343 10.76 18.37 -15.38
C LEU A 343 10.34 17.35 -16.43
N ILE A 344 10.65 17.61 -17.70
CA ILE A 344 10.75 16.55 -18.69
C ILE A 344 12.18 16.03 -18.62
N VAL A 345 12.35 14.77 -18.24
CA VAL A 345 13.69 14.19 -18.03
C VAL A 345 14.49 14.30 -19.33
N PRO A 346 15.65 14.99 -19.34
CA PRO A 346 16.40 15.19 -20.57
C PRO A 346 16.94 13.88 -21.18
N ALA A 347 17.33 13.93 -22.45
CA ALA A 347 17.91 12.77 -23.13
C ALA A 347 19.37 12.48 -22.76
N GLN A 348 20.00 13.33 -21.94
CA GLN A 348 21.39 13.23 -21.53
C GLN A 348 21.52 13.47 -20.03
N ASN A 349 22.62 13.02 -19.44
CA ASN A 349 22.92 13.28 -18.05
C ASN A 349 22.92 14.79 -17.78
N THR A 350 22.29 15.20 -16.69
CA THR A 350 22.11 16.61 -16.38
C THR A 350 22.19 16.87 -14.88
N THR A 351 22.37 18.14 -14.52
CA THR A 351 22.25 18.63 -13.14
C THR A 351 21.14 19.66 -13.07
N ILE A 352 20.21 19.46 -12.15
CA ILE A 352 19.11 20.37 -11.83
C ILE A 352 19.46 21.10 -10.55
N ASN A 353 19.45 22.44 -10.59
CA ASN A 353 19.72 23.28 -9.43
C ASN A 353 18.42 23.95 -8.99
N ASP A 354 17.98 23.65 -7.77
CA ASP A 354 16.75 24.16 -7.20
C ASP A 354 17.00 24.98 -5.94
N THR A 355 16.00 25.76 -5.56
CA THR A 355 15.96 26.45 -4.27
C THR A 355 14.58 26.33 -3.67
N VAL A 356 14.50 25.81 -2.46
CA VAL A 356 13.29 25.83 -1.64
C VAL A 356 13.15 27.21 -1.02
N GLN A 357 11.99 27.85 -1.20
CA GLN A 357 11.74 29.20 -0.68
C GLN A 357 11.32 29.16 0.79
N SER A 358 10.42 28.26 1.15
CA SER A 358 9.91 28.10 2.52
C SER A 358 9.39 26.68 2.75
N TRP A 359 9.47 26.21 4.00
CA TRP A 359 8.77 25.02 4.52
C TRP A 359 7.43 25.36 5.19
N GLN A 360 7.21 26.65 5.43
CA GLN A 360 6.11 27.17 6.22
C GLN A 360 5.18 27.98 5.33
N ALA A 361 3.87 27.77 5.52
CA ALA A 361 2.82 28.60 4.96
C ALA A 361 2.10 29.34 6.10
N GLY A 362 1.86 30.64 5.91
CA GLY A 362 1.21 31.52 6.88
C GLY A 362 2.02 31.78 8.17
N PRO A 363 1.38 32.40 9.19
CA PRO A 363 2.08 33.02 10.31
C PRO A 363 2.34 32.09 11.52
N ASN A 364 1.72 30.91 11.56
CA ASN A 364 1.83 29.99 12.69
C ASN A 364 3.23 29.37 12.75
N ALA A 365 3.87 29.43 13.92
CA ALA A 365 5.23 28.95 14.10
C ALA A 365 5.31 27.41 14.07
N PRO A 366 6.46 26.82 13.65
CA PRO A 366 6.64 25.37 13.67
C PRO A 366 6.45 24.75 15.06
N ILE A 367 5.96 23.51 15.08
CA ILE A 367 5.73 22.71 16.28
C ILE A 367 6.78 21.60 16.34
N VAL A 368 7.48 21.47 17.46
CA VAL A 368 8.41 20.35 17.71
C VAL A 368 7.70 19.32 18.58
N PHE A 369 7.67 18.08 18.12
CA PHE A 369 7.22 16.92 18.89
C PHE A 369 8.46 16.13 19.29
N GLU A 370 8.76 16.04 20.58
CA GLU A 370 9.75 15.11 21.12
C GLU A 370 9.04 14.04 21.94
N VAL A 371 9.43 12.79 21.71
CA VAL A 371 8.87 11.65 22.41
C VAL A 371 9.98 10.79 23.00
N GLU A 372 9.89 10.54 24.31
CA GLU A 372 10.66 9.51 24.98
C GLU A 372 9.88 8.18 24.94
N VAL A 373 10.53 7.12 24.48
CA VAL A 373 9.92 5.79 24.35
C VAL A 373 10.50 4.82 25.40
N PRO A 374 9.81 3.73 25.75
CA PRO A 374 10.30 2.80 26.77
C PRO A 374 11.65 2.19 26.36
N THR A 375 12.52 1.91 27.33
CA THR A 375 13.79 1.19 27.10
C THR A 375 13.59 -0.22 26.54
N THR A 376 12.37 -0.76 26.64
CA THR A 376 11.97 -2.05 26.06
C THR A 376 11.60 -1.97 24.58
N THR A 377 11.62 -0.78 23.97
CA THR A 377 11.42 -0.63 22.52
C THR A 377 12.57 -1.34 21.78
N PRO A 378 12.29 -2.30 20.89
CA PRO A 378 13.32 -2.99 20.12
C PRO A 378 14.23 -2.02 19.36
N ILE A 379 15.53 -2.27 19.34
CA ILE A 379 16.52 -1.38 18.69
C ILE A 379 16.30 -1.28 17.18
N GLY A 380 15.76 -2.33 16.57
CA GLY A 380 15.41 -2.34 15.15
C GLY A 380 14.11 -1.61 14.80
N ASP A 381 13.31 -1.20 15.80
CA ASP A 381 12.06 -0.48 15.56
C ASP A 381 12.32 1.03 15.37
N ALA A 382 11.66 1.59 14.37
CA ALA A 382 11.56 3.03 14.15
C ALA A 382 10.25 3.57 14.72
N VAL A 383 10.28 4.81 15.22
CA VAL A 383 9.11 5.49 15.77
C VAL A 383 8.52 6.43 14.72
N TYR A 384 7.21 6.40 14.60
CA TYR A 384 6.43 7.19 13.66
C TYR A 384 5.44 8.08 14.40
N ILE A 385 5.17 9.26 13.83
CA ILE A 385 4.08 10.14 14.22
C ILE A 385 3.01 10.11 13.12
N GLN A 386 1.74 10.00 13.51
CA GLN A 386 0.62 10.06 12.57
C GLN A 386 -0.30 11.22 12.96
N PHE A 387 -0.73 11.98 11.97
CA PHE A 387 -1.61 13.14 12.16
C PHE A 387 -3.04 12.84 11.70
N ASN A 388 -4.02 13.45 12.36
CA ASN A 388 -5.44 13.39 12.03
C ASN A 388 -6.05 14.81 11.97
N PRO A 389 -5.84 15.53 10.85
CA PRO A 389 -6.47 16.83 10.61
C PRO A 389 -7.96 16.73 10.24
N PHE A 390 -8.41 15.56 9.75
CA PHE A 390 -9.78 15.27 9.34
C PHE A 390 -10.04 13.75 9.31
N SER A 391 -9.02 12.99 8.94
CA SER A 391 -8.89 11.54 9.13
C SER A 391 -7.42 11.22 9.37
N TRP A 392 -7.11 10.05 9.94
CA TRP A 392 -5.73 9.58 10.07
C TRP A 392 -5.05 9.58 8.69
N THR A 393 -3.92 10.28 8.59
CA THR A 393 -3.07 10.36 7.38
C THR A 393 -2.04 9.23 7.38
N GLU A 394 -1.24 9.09 6.32
CA GLU A 394 -0.10 8.16 6.36
C GLU A 394 0.90 8.56 7.47
N PRO A 395 1.45 7.60 8.23
CA PRO A 395 2.38 7.89 9.32
C PRO A 395 3.73 8.38 8.77
N LEU A 396 4.34 9.32 9.48
CA LEU A 396 5.62 9.93 9.11
C LEU A 396 6.74 9.45 10.04
N PRO A 397 7.90 9.05 9.49
CA PRO A 397 9.02 8.59 10.30
C PRO A 397 9.60 9.74 11.12
N MET A 398 9.74 9.53 12.42
CA MET A 398 10.41 10.48 13.31
C MET A 398 11.93 10.32 13.23
N TRP A 399 12.68 11.29 13.77
CA TRP A 399 14.13 11.28 13.77
C TRP A 399 14.67 10.84 15.13
N ARG A 400 15.59 9.89 15.15
CA ARG A 400 16.25 9.45 16.37
C ARG A 400 17.23 10.51 16.86
N VAL A 401 16.96 11.14 18.00
CA VAL A 401 17.77 12.22 18.60
C VAL A 401 18.49 11.81 19.89
N GLY A 402 18.22 10.60 20.38
CA GLY A 402 18.90 9.99 21.52
C GLY A 402 18.62 8.48 21.58
N ASN A 403 19.03 7.81 22.67
CA ASN A 403 18.87 6.35 22.77
C ASN A 403 17.42 5.90 22.63
N ASN A 404 16.52 6.55 23.39
CA ASN A 404 15.08 6.29 23.38
C ASN A 404 14.28 7.58 23.14
N ARG A 405 14.88 8.55 22.44
CA ARG A 405 14.23 9.84 22.16
C ARG A 405 14.16 10.07 20.67
N TRP A 406 12.97 10.45 20.23
CA TRP A 406 12.65 10.71 18.84
C TRP A 406 12.03 12.09 18.72
N ALA A 407 12.27 12.77 17.61
CA ALA A 407 11.73 14.10 17.36
C ALA A 407 11.13 14.21 15.96
N TYR A 408 10.13 15.05 15.82
CA TYR A 408 9.59 15.49 14.54
C TYR A 408 9.22 16.97 14.62
N LYS A 409 9.68 17.78 13.66
CA LYS A 409 9.37 19.21 13.61
C LYS A 409 8.41 19.48 12.46
N LEU A 410 7.21 19.92 12.78
CA LEU A 410 6.15 20.25 11.85
C LEU A 410 6.18 21.74 11.50
N TYR A 411 6.49 22.06 10.24
CA TYR A 411 6.53 23.40 9.67
C TYR A 411 5.21 23.79 8.98
N GLY A 412 4.50 22.84 8.38
CA GLY A 412 3.36 23.18 7.54
C GLY A 412 2.54 21.98 7.08
N PRO A 413 1.28 22.20 6.64
CA PRO A 413 0.64 23.51 6.39
C PRO A 413 -0.17 24.06 7.59
N LEU A 414 0.47 24.73 8.55
CA LEU A 414 -0.19 25.15 9.81
C LEU A 414 -1.20 26.30 9.64
N ASN A 415 -1.29 26.91 8.46
CA ASN A 415 -2.20 28.01 8.15
C ASN A 415 -3.58 27.57 7.66
N ILE A 416 -3.70 26.35 7.13
CA ILE A 416 -4.97 25.79 6.64
C ILE A 416 -5.56 24.77 7.62
N LEU A 417 -4.83 24.47 8.69
CA LEU A 417 -5.21 23.51 9.71
C LEU A 417 -5.74 24.24 10.95
N GLY A 418 -6.91 23.82 11.42
CA GLY A 418 -7.39 24.17 12.76
C GLY A 418 -6.68 23.35 13.83
N SER A 419 -7.36 23.11 14.95
CA SER A 419 -6.93 22.07 15.90
C SER A 419 -7.02 20.69 15.24
N PHE A 420 -6.05 19.83 15.51
CA PHE A 420 -6.02 18.45 15.01
C PHE A 420 -5.44 17.52 16.08
N THR A 421 -5.45 16.21 15.80
CA THR A 421 -4.87 15.23 16.71
C THR A 421 -3.70 14.47 16.11
N TYR A 422 -2.91 13.82 16.97
CA TYR A 422 -1.77 13.00 16.58
C TYR A 422 -1.57 11.81 17.51
N ARG A 423 -0.79 10.82 17.05
CA ARG A 423 -0.38 9.65 17.85
C ARG A 423 0.99 9.13 17.43
N TYR A 424 1.55 8.23 18.23
CA TYR A 424 2.81 7.55 17.95
C TYR A 424 2.61 6.05 17.76
N CYS A 425 3.36 5.45 16.84
CA CYS A 425 3.37 4.02 16.60
C CYS A 425 4.76 3.54 16.15
N ARG A 426 5.00 2.23 16.20
CA ARG A 426 6.23 1.59 15.74
C ARG A 426 6.12 1.12 14.29
N ASN A 427 7.17 1.27 13.50
CA ASN A 427 7.32 0.74 12.13
C ASN A 427 6.11 1.02 11.23
N ALA A 428 5.60 2.25 11.26
CA ALA A 428 4.40 2.69 10.55
C ALA A 428 3.11 1.89 10.88
N GLN A 429 3.11 0.98 11.85
CA GLN A 429 1.97 0.13 12.20
C GLN A 429 1.04 0.80 13.22
N CYS A 430 0.59 2.01 12.88
CA CYS A 430 -0.46 2.67 13.63
C CYS A 430 -1.75 1.83 13.53
N ASP A 431 -2.51 1.74 14.61
CA ASP A 431 -3.60 0.79 14.92
C ASP A 431 -3.20 -0.61 15.42
N SER A 432 -1.94 -1.02 15.26
CA SER A 432 -1.45 -2.36 15.68
C SER A 432 -0.30 -2.30 16.68
N ALA A 433 0.56 -1.29 16.61
CA ALA A 433 1.74 -1.11 17.45
C ALA A 433 1.85 0.33 17.98
N ASP A 434 0.71 0.92 18.35
CA ASP A 434 0.60 2.27 18.90
C ASP A 434 1.13 2.38 20.34
N ASP A 435 1.33 3.63 20.77
CA ASP A 435 1.24 3.99 22.18
C ASP A 435 -0.07 3.45 22.75
N ALA A 436 0.00 2.64 23.81
CA ALA A 436 -1.14 1.98 24.42
C ALA A 436 -2.24 2.96 24.86
N SER A 437 -1.90 4.23 25.13
CA SER A 437 -2.88 5.27 25.51
C SER A 437 -3.73 5.79 24.35
N SER A 438 -3.32 5.54 23.10
CA SER A 438 -3.99 5.99 21.88
C SER A 438 -4.09 4.88 20.82
N ALA A 439 -4.25 3.64 21.27
CA ALA A 439 -4.21 2.47 20.39
C ALA A 439 -5.54 2.19 19.68
N GLY A 440 -5.44 1.65 18.46
CA GLY A 440 -6.58 1.23 17.64
C GLY A 440 -7.17 2.31 16.74
N THR A 441 -8.02 1.87 15.81
CA THR A 441 -8.54 2.67 14.68
C THR A 441 -9.44 3.83 15.08
N SER A 442 -10.13 3.71 16.21
CA SER A 442 -11.05 4.73 16.72
C SER A 442 -10.44 5.63 17.80
N ALA A 443 -9.15 5.48 18.09
CA ALA A 443 -8.48 6.32 19.07
C ALA A 443 -8.55 7.80 18.65
N HIS A 444 -8.83 8.67 19.62
CA HIS A 444 -8.85 10.11 19.38
C HIS A 444 -7.44 10.69 19.19
N GLY A 445 -6.43 10.12 19.85
CA GLY A 445 -5.07 10.66 19.90
C GLY A 445 -4.96 11.89 20.81
N LYS A 446 -3.80 12.55 20.74
CA LYS A 446 -3.46 13.76 21.51
C LYS A 446 -3.82 15.01 20.72
N ASN A 447 -4.34 16.03 21.39
CA ASN A 447 -4.72 17.30 20.75
C ASN A 447 -3.51 18.21 20.52
N VAL A 448 -3.55 18.97 19.43
CA VAL A 448 -2.64 20.09 19.18
C VAL A 448 -3.37 21.20 18.44
N THR A 449 -3.02 22.44 18.77
CA THR A 449 -3.53 23.65 18.10
C THR A 449 -2.36 24.51 17.69
N PRO A 450 -2.17 24.79 16.38
CA PRO A 450 -1.13 25.69 15.90
C PRO A 450 -1.28 27.10 16.47
N THR A 451 -0.16 27.74 16.80
CA THR A 451 -0.15 29.13 17.29
C THR A 451 0.93 29.97 16.62
N LEU A 452 0.91 31.29 16.84
CA LEU A 452 1.94 32.21 16.34
C LEU A 452 3.30 32.05 17.04
N THR A 453 3.32 31.39 18.19
CA THR A 453 4.52 31.14 18.99
C THR A 453 4.96 29.70 18.82
N ALA A 454 6.28 29.45 18.80
CA ALA A 454 6.81 28.10 18.72
C ALA A 454 6.29 27.23 19.88
N GLN A 455 6.02 25.96 19.58
CA GLN A 455 5.51 24.98 20.55
C GLN A 455 6.46 23.80 20.61
N ASP A 456 6.95 23.49 21.81
CA ASP A 456 7.73 22.29 22.08
C ASP A 456 6.86 21.32 22.90
N ILE A 457 6.44 20.24 22.26
CA ILE A 457 5.61 19.20 22.84
C ILE A 457 6.53 18.07 23.29
N LEU A 458 6.58 17.85 24.61
CA LEU A 458 7.36 16.78 25.22
C LEU A 458 6.42 15.66 25.67
N ASP A 459 6.53 14.51 25.01
CA ASP A 459 5.71 13.34 25.25
C ASP A 459 6.53 12.17 25.80
N THR A 460 5.82 11.24 26.43
CA THR A 460 6.37 9.94 26.80
C THR A 460 5.40 8.85 26.40
N VAL A 461 5.87 7.87 25.62
CA VAL A 461 5.17 6.60 25.45
C VAL A 461 5.55 5.72 26.63
N ARG A 462 4.57 5.37 27.47
CA ARG A 462 4.84 4.54 28.66
C ARG A 462 4.94 3.06 28.31
N GLN A 463 4.14 2.62 27.35
CA GLN A 463 4.07 1.25 26.90
C GLN A 463 3.50 1.20 25.49
N TRP A 464 4.04 0.29 24.68
CA TRP A 464 3.50 -0.02 23.35
C TRP A 464 2.42 -1.11 23.46
N MET A 465 1.42 -1.06 22.59
CA MET A 465 0.45 -2.16 22.47
C MET A 465 1.17 -3.49 22.17
N TRP A 466 0.73 -4.57 22.83
CA TRP A 466 1.23 -5.95 22.62
C TRP A 466 2.74 -6.18 22.91
N THR A 467 3.26 -5.63 24.01
CA THR A 467 4.70 -5.71 24.37
C THR A 467 5.01 -6.33 25.75
N ASN A 468 4.32 -7.41 26.15
CA ASN A 468 4.50 -8.03 27.48
C ASN A 468 5.20 -9.41 27.47
N PRO A 469 6.51 -9.48 27.13
CA PRO A 469 7.18 -10.73 26.78
C PRO A 469 7.04 -11.80 27.84
N GLN A 470 6.74 -13.01 27.40
CA GLN A 470 6.66 -14.19 28.26
C GLN A 470 7.85 -15.13 27.98
N PRO A 471 8.51 -15.64 29.03
CA PRO A 471 9.60 -16.59 28.86
C PRO A 471 9.09 -17.93 28.35
N ALA A 472 9.81 -18.54 27.41
CA ALA A 472 9.57 -19.91 26.97
C ALA A 472 10.47 -20.89 27.74
N THR A 473 9.93 -22.06 28.12
CA THR A 473 10.75 -23.17 28.62
C THR A 473 10.83 -24.25 27.57
N LEU A 474 12.03 -24.47 27.02
CA LEU A 474 12.27 -25.51 26.02
C LEU A 474 12.55 -26.85 26.72
N VAL A 475 11.82 -27.89 26.31
CA VAL A 475 12.07 -29.27 26.76
C VAL A 475 13.02 -29.94 25.79
N GLN A 476 14.04 -30.62 26.31
CA GLN A 476 14.98 -31.35 25.47
C GLN A 476 14.30 -32.59 24.88
N THR A 477 14.19 -32.61 23.55
CA THR A 477 13.64 -33.73 22.77
C THR A 477 14.69 -34.23 21.77
N SER A 478 14.72 -35.53 21.50
CA SER A 478 15.55 -36.09 20.43
C SER A 478 14.95 -35.74 19.06
N ILE A 479 15.65 -34.90 18.29
CA ILE A 479 15.20 -34.41 16.98
C ILE A 479 16.13 -34.99 15.90
N PRO A 480 15.77 -36.11 15.25
CA PRO A 480 16.53 -36.64 14.13
C PRO A 480 16.59 -35.63 12.98
N ALA A 481 17.79 -35.43 12.44
CA ALA A 481 17.98 -34.60 11.25
C ALA A 481 17.22 -35.20 10.05
N ARG A 482 16.43 -34.35 9.38
CA ARG A 482 15.68 -34.62 8.15
C ARG A 482 16.42 -34.15 6.89
N GLY A 483 17.54 -33.45 7.09
CA GLY A 483 18.43 -32.94 6.05
C GLY A 483 17.90 -31.67 5.37
N ALA A 484 18.73 -31.08 4.50
CA ALA A 484 18.44 -29.80 3.85
C ALA A 484 17.22 -29.82 2.90
N GLY A 485 16.73 -31.02 2.53
CA GLY A 485 15.52 -31.18 1.72
C GLY A 485 14.22 -31.00 2.49
N PHE A 486 14.26 -31.05 3.83
CA PHE A 486 13.09 -30.76 4.67
C PHE A 486 12.78 -29.26 4.62
N VAL A 487 11.50 -28.91 4.46
CA VAL A 487 11.06 -27.51 4.48
C VAL A 487 10.81 -27.10 5.92
N ALA A 488 11.70 -26.29 6.48
CA ALA A 488 11.48 -25.56 7.73
C ALA A 488 11.24 -24.10 7.36
N GLY A 489 9.97 -23.70 7.28
CA GLY A 489 9.57 -22.45 6.63
C GLY A 489 8.76 -21.50 7.50
N VAL A 490 8.66 -20.26 7.02
CA VAL A 490 7.75 -19.24 7.54
C VAL A 490 6.96 -18.64 6.39
N GLU A 491 5.63 -18.61 6.52
CA GLU A 491 4.71 -17.94 5.59
C GLU A 491 4.31 -16.57 6.13
N LEU A 492 4.51 -15.56 5.30
CA LEU A 492 4.12 -14.19 5.60
C LEU A 492 2.59 -14.10 5.67
N GLN A 493 2.10 -13.26 6.57
CA GLN A 493 0.68 -12.96 6.66
C GLN A 493 0.15 -12.37 5.34
N ARG A 494 -1.14 -12.60 5.04
CA ARG A 494 -1.85 -12.03 3.87
C ARG A 494 -2.09 -10.52 4.04
N TYR A 495 -1.01 -9.75 4.07
CA TYR A 495 -1.01 -8.30 4.31
C TYR A 495 0.00 -7.60 3.41
N TYR A 496 -0.39 -6.42 2.96
CA TYR A 496 0.42 -5.51 2.18
C TYR A 496 -0.01 -4.10 2.56
N ASP A 497 1.01 -3.27 2.73
CA ASP A 497 0.95 -1.83 2.91
C ASP A 497 2.08 -1.22 2.06
N PRO A 498 1.90 -0.08 1.40
CA PRO A 498 2.93 0.48 0.54
C PRO A 498 4.27 0.80 1.26
N ALA A 499 4.26 1.03 2.58
CA ALA A 499 5.46 1.21 3.39
C ALA A 499 6.14 -0.12 3.77
N MET A 500 5.47 -1.26 3.60
CA MET A 500 5.92 -2.57 4.06
C MET A 500 7.31 -2.97 3.55
N HIS A 501 7.68 -2.54 2.34
CA HIS A 501 8.98 -2.82 1.73
C HIS A 501 10.18 -2.36 2.60
N VAL A 502 10.00 -1.35 3.48
CA VAL A 502 11.04 -0.89 4.42
C VAL A 502 11.29 -1.91 5.54
N PHE A 503 10.26 -2.63 5.97
CA PHE A 503 10.33 -3.54 7.12
C PHE A 503 10.58 -4.99 6.71
N THR A 504 10.28 -5.36 5.47
CA THR A 504 10.51 -6.71 4.94
C THR A 504 11.96 -7.19 5.09
N PRO A 505 13.01 -6.39 4.85
CA PRO A 505 14.40 -6.85 5.04
C PRO A 505 14.72 -7.33 6.46
N HIS A 506 14.30 -6.58 7.48
CA HIS A 506 14.51 -6.98 8.88
C HIS A 506 13.68 -8.21 9.24
N ALA A 507 12.44 -8.29 8.75
CA ALA A 507 11.60 -9.48 8.91
C ALA A 507 12.27 -10.74 8.33
N LEU A 508 12.84 -10.65 7.13
CA LEU A 508 13.55 -11.76 6.48
C LEU A 508 14.83 -12.17 7.23
N GLN A 509 15.55 -11.21 7.80
CA GLN A 509 16.68 -11.49 8.70
C GLN A 509 16.22 -12.25 9.94
N ASN A 510 15.11 -11.84 10.56
CA ASN A 510 14.54 -12.54 11.72
C ASN A 510 14.09 -13.96 11.35
N ILE A 511 13.43 -14.15 10.20
CA ILE A 511 13.05 -15.48 9.69
C ILE A 511 14.28 -16.38 9.50
N GLN A 512 15.36 -15.84 8.93
CA GLN A 512 16.62 -16.57 8.80
C GLN A 512 17.23 -16.91 10.17
N ALA A 513 17.14 -15.98 11.12
CA ALA A 513 17.65 -16.16 12.48
C ALA A 513 16.90 -17.25 13.25
N LEU A 514 15.63 -17.53 12.93
CA LEU A 514 14.88 -18.70 13.43
C LEU A 514 15.44 -20.05 12.91
N GLY A 515 16.44 -20.04 12.02
CA GLY A 515 16.96 -21.24 11.39
C GLY A 515 16.10 -21.74 10.22
N SER A 516 15.17 -20.92 9.74
CA SER A 516 14.35 -21.24 8.56
C SER A 516 15.21 -21.38 7.30
N ASN A 517 14.87 -22.32 6.43
CA ASN A 517 15.45 -22.43 5.08
C ASN A 517 14.47 -21.98 3.97
N TRP A 518 13.24 -21.61 4.32
CA TRP A 518 12.23 -21.13 3.38
C TRP A 518 11.45 -19.92 3.90
N VAL A 519 11.15 -18.98 3.00
CA VAL A 519 10.12 -17.97 3.19
C VAL A 519 9.03 -18.13 2.13
N PHE A 520 7.78 -18.10 2.56
CA PHE A 520 6.62 -18.17 1.69
C PHE A 520 6.01 -16.77 1.64
N MET A 521 6.15 -16.10 0.50
CA MET A 521 5.59 -14.77 0.27
C MET A 521 4.20 -14.89 -0.33
N THR A 522 3.28 -14.02 0.09
CA THR A 522 1.86 -14.08 -0.29
C THR A 522 1.44 -12.84 -1.09
N PRO A 523 1.99 -12.61 -2.31
CA PRO A 523 1.52 -11.51 -3.14
C PRO A 523 0.05 -11.72 -3.53
N SER A 524 -0.65 -10.67 -3.95
CA SER A 524 -2.10 -10.73 -4.14
C SER A 524 -2.56 -10.01 -5.38
N TRP A 525 -3.76 -10.39 -5.85
CA TRP A 525 -4.66 -9.58 -6.67
C TRP A 525 -5.97 -9.41 -5.91
N THR A 526 -6.79 -8.45 -6.28
CA THR A 526 -8.06 -8.15 -5.59
C THR A 526 -9.26 -8.44 -6.49
N TYR A 527 -10.28 -9.12 -5.96
CA TYR A 527 -11.61 -9.18 -6.58
C TYR A 527 -12.28 -7.81 -6.39
N ALA A 528 -12.22 -6.94 -7.39
CA ALA A 528 -12.82 -5.61 -7.31
C ALA A 528 -14.35 -5.64 -7.45
N GLN A 529 -14.87 -6.56 -8.28
CA GLN A 529 -16.31 -6.74 -8.52
C GLN A 529 -16.62 -8.22 -8.80
N ASN A 530 -17.82 -8.68 -8.40
CA ASN A 530 -18.25 -10.06 -8.61
C ASN A 530 -19.13 -10.22 -9.88
N ASN A 531 -19.81 -9.15 -10.30
CA ASN A 531 -20.64 -9.14 -11.50
C ASN A 531 -20.71 -7.72 -12.14
N PRO A 532 -20.11 -7.51 -13.32
CA PRO A 532 -19.20 -8.43 -14.01
C PRO A 532 -17.96 -8.72 -13.15
N LEU A 533 -17.39 -9.91 -13.30
CA LEU A 533 -16.22 -10.29 -12.52
C LEU A 533 -15.02 -9.43 -12.91
N THR A 534 -14.41 -8.76 -11.94
CA THR A 534 -13.15 -8.01 -12.10
C THR A 534 -12.17 -8.54 -11.07
N PHE A 535 -11.09 -9.16 -11.55
CA PHE A 535 -10.02 -9.73 -10.72
C PHE A 535 -8.67 -9.42 -11.34
N ASN A 536 -7.94 -8.51 -10.70
CA ASN A 536 -6.68 -7.94 -11.15
C ASN A 536 -5.95 -7.27 -9.99
N GLN A 537 -4.70 -6.86 -10.22
CA GLN A 537 -3.92 -6.09 -9.26
C GLN A 537 -4.52 -4.70 -9.02
N GLN A 538 -4.62 -4.28 -7.76
CA GLN A 538 -5.12 -2.98 -7.34
C GLN A 538 -4.02 -2.20 -6.59
N PRO A 539 -3.54 -1.05 -7.13
CA PRO A 539 -2.59 -0.19 -6.44
C PRO A 539 -2.99 0.12 -5.00
N GLY A 540 -2.03 0.14 -4.09
CA GLY A 540 -2.25 0.37 -2.64
C GLY A 540 -2.84 -0.80 -1.86
N LYS A 541 -3.45 -1.80 -2.54
CA LYS A 541 -3.97 -3.03 -1.90
C LYS A 541 -3.08 -4.24 -2.18
N ASP A 542 -2.56 -4.32 -3.39
CA ASP A 542 -1.71 -5.41 -3.86
C ASP A 542 -0.27 -4.92 -4.05
N PRO A 543 0.75 -5.74 -3.75
CA PRO A 543 2.15 -5.36 -3.93
C PRO A 543 2.48 -5.13 -5.41
N PHE A 544 3.35 -4.17 -5.68
CA PHE A 544 3.90 -3.99 -7.02
C PHE A 544 4.85 -5.16 -7.38
N ILE A 545 5.02 -5.46 -8.68
CA ILE A 545 5.97 -6.49 -9.15
C ILE A 545 7.36 -6.16 -8.62
N LYS A 546 7.77 -4.89 -8.69
CA LYS A 546 9.07 -4.45 -8.18
C LYS A 546 9.25 -4.81 -6.70
N ASP A 547 8.27 -4.50 -5.86
CA ASP A 547 8.35 -4.75 -4.41
C ASP A 547 8.47 -6.26 -4.13
N THR A 548 7.77 -7.09 -4.90
CA THR A 548 7.83 -8.56 -4.77
C THR A 548 9.16 -9.12 -5.24
N LEU A 549 9.70 -8.63 -6.36
CA LEU A 549 11.01 -9.05 -6.89
C LEU A 549 12.15 -8.64 -5.95
N ASP A 550 12.14 -7.42 -5.43
CA ASP A 550 13.14 -6.93 -4.49
C ASP A 550 13.14 -7.76 -3.19
N ALA A 551 11.96 -8.07 -2.66
CA ALA A 551 11.82 -8.91 -1.47
C ALA A 551 12.38 -10.33 -1.72
N ALA A 552 12.05 -10.94 -2.86
CA ALA A 552 12.56 -12.26 -3.25
C ALA A 552 14.08 -12.26 -3.41
N ALA A 553 14.64 -11.26 -4.09
CA ALA A 553 16.08 -11.11 -4.24
C ALA A 553 16.79 -10.95 -2.89
N TYR A 554 16.22 -10.16 -1.97
CA TYR A 554 16.77 -10.01 -0.64
C TYR A 554 16.72 -11.31 0.17
N ALA A 555 15.60 -12.03 0.15
CA ALA A 555 15.48 -13.34 0.80
C ALA A 555 16.55 -14.33 0.28
N ARG A 556 16.76 -14.37 -1.03
CA ARG A 556 17.80 -15.19 -1.67
C ARG A 556 19.20 -14.80 -1.23
N SER A 557 19.47 -13.50 -1.04
CA SER A 557 20.76 -13.02 -0.51
C SER A 557 21.05 -13.52 0.92
N LEU A 558 20.01 -13.88 1.68
CA LEU A 558 20.10 -14.51 2.99
C LEU A 558 20.18 -16.05 2.94
N ASN A 559 20.30 -16.63 1.74
CA ASN A 559 20.25 -18.08 1.47
C ASN A 559 18.90 -18.74 1.84
N LEU A 560 17.81 -17.96 1.89
CA LEU A 560 16.47 -18.52 1.99
C LEU A 560 15.98 -18.98 0.62
N ASN A 561 15.30 -20.12 0.59
CA ASN A 561 14.46 -20.47 -0.56
C ASN A 561 13.16 -19.65 -0.50
N VAL A 562 12.64 -19.30 -1.67
CA VAL A 562 11.43 -18.49 -1.84
C VAL A 562 10.32 -19.34 -2.43
N ALA A 563 9.17 -19.34 -1.78
CA ALA A 563 7.91 -19.82 -2.34
C ALA A 563 6.96 -18.64 -2.56
N PHE A 564 6.36 -18.53 -3.74
CA PHE A 564 5.20 -17.66 -3.93
C PHE A 564 3.92 -18.44 -3.69
N PHE A 565 3.14 -18.01 -2.70
CA PHE A 565 1.79 -18.49 -2.46
C PHE A 565 0.81 -17.35 -2.70
N PRO A 566 0.52 -16.99 -3.96
CA PRO A 566 -0.32 -15.85 -4.24
C PRO A 566 -1.74 -16.07 -3.69
N GLN A 567 -2.29 -15.07 -2.99
CA GLN A 567 -3.61 -15.15 -2.35
C GLN A 567 -4.51 -14.02 -2.83
N PRO A 568 -5.75 -14.28 -3.26
CA PRO A 568 -6.68 -13.22 -3.62
C PRO A 568 -7.13 -12.44 -2.39
N ARG A 569 -7.35 -11.14 -2.57
CA ARG A 569 -8.07 -10.29 -1.63
C ARG A 569 -9.53 -10.22 -2.02
N PHE A 570 -10.41 -10.44 -1.03
CA PHE A 570 -11.85 -10.33 -1.18
C PHE A 570 -12.34 -9.00 -0.61
N PRO A 571 -13.39 -8.38 -1.18
CA PRO A 571 -13.98 -7.16 -0.62
C PRO A 571 -14.49 -7.30 0.81
N GLN A 572 -14.97 -8.49 1.17
CA GLN A 572 -15.45 -8.83 2.51
C GLN A 572 -14.76 -10.10 3.00
N ASN A 573 -15.16 -11.26 2.47
CA ASN A 573 -14.53 -12.56 2.70
C ASN A 573 -14.86 -13.51 1.53
N ALA A 574 -14.21 -14.67 1.49
CA ALA A 574 -14.40 -15.65 0.42
C ALA A 574 -15.81 -16.25 0.42
N ASP A 575 -16.39 -16.55 1.58
CA ASP A 575 -17.71 -17.19 1.69
C ASP A 575 -18.81 -16.30 1.09
N ASP A 576 -18.82 -15.01 1.43
CA ASP A 576 -19.77 -14.03 0.90
C ASP A 576 -19.57 -13.80 -0.59
N PHE A 577 -18.32 -13.79 -1.06
CA PHE A 577 -18.02 -13.71 -2.49
C PHE A 577 -18.66 -14.88 -3.26
N TRP A 578 -18.48 -16.11 -2.78
CA TRP A 578 -19.05 -17.29 -3.45
C TRP A 578 -20.56 -17.36 -3.35
N LYS A 579 -21.15 -16.99 -2.21
CA LYS A 579 -22.62 -16.97 -2.02
C LYS A 579 -23.31 -15.97 -2.94
N THR A 580 -22.72 -14.78 -3.11
CA THR A 580 -23.29 -13.69 -3.92
C THR A 580 -22.99 -13.81 -5.41
N ALA A 581 -22.11 -14.74 -5.81
CA ALA A 581 -21.76 -14.94 -7.20
C ALA A 581 -22.93 -15.51 -8.02
N PRO A 582 -23.15 -15.02 -9.27
CA PRO A 582 -24.16 -15.57 -10.19
C PRO A 582 -24.03 -17.08 -10.43
N ARG A 583 -22.78 -17.58 -10.58
CA ARG A 583 -22.44 -19.01 -10.73
C ARG A 583 -23.16 -19.72 -11.90
N ASP A 584 -23.61 -18.98 -12.90
CA ASP A 584 -24.03 -19.53 -14.18
C ASP A 584 -22.82 -19.93 -15.06
N SER A 585 -23.07 -20.59 -16.19
CA SER A 585 -22.02 -21.08 -17.08
C SER A 585 -21.11 -19.97 -17.64
N THR A 586 -21.66 -18.78 -17.88
CA THR A 586 -20.90 -17.63 -18.39
C THR A 586 -20.00 -17.07 -17.30
N TRP A 587 -20.54 -16.94 -16.08
CA TRP A 587 -19.77 -16.49 -14.92
C TRP A 587 -18.63 -17.46 -14.59
N TRP A 588 -18.87 -18.77 -14.59
CA TRP A 588 -17.81 -19.76 -14.35
C TRP A 588 -16.72 -19.73 -15.41
N ALA A 589 -17.08 -19.58 -16.69
CA ALA A 589 -16.10 -19.42 -17.75
C ALA A 589 -15.24 -18.17 -17.54
N SER A 590 -15.86 -17.06 -17.15
CA SER A 590 -15.15 -15.82 -16.79
C SER A 590 -14.22 -16.05 -15.58
N TRP A 591 -14.71 -16.67 -14.52
CA TRP A 591 -13.94 -16.94 -13.30
C TRP A 591 -12.69 -17.79 -13.58
N PHE A 592 -12.83 -18.90 -14.31
CA PHE A 592 -11.67 -19.74 -14.66
C PHE A 592 -10.68 -18.98 -15.55
N ASN A 593 -11.14 -18.11 -16.45
CA ASN A 593 -10.26 -17.28 -17.27
C ASN A 593 -9.46 -16.26 -16.44
N HIS A 594 -10.12 -15.62 -15.46
CA HIS A 594 -9.46 -14.69 -14.54
C HIS A 594 -8.48 -15.41 -13.60
N TYR A 595 -8.85 -16.57 -13.05
CA TYR A 595 -7.94 -17.37 -12.22
C TYR A 595 -6.74 -17.90 -13.01
N ARG A 596 -6.94 -18.32 -14.26
CA ARG A 596 -5.84 -18.70 -15.17
C ARG A 596 -4.86 -17.54 -15.33
N ALA A 597 -5.35 -16.33 -15.61
CA ALA A 597 -4.49 -15.15 -15.76
C ALA A 597 -3.69 -14.85 -14.47
N PHE A 598 -4.33 -14.97 -13.30
CA PHE A 598 -3.69 -14.87 -12.00
C PHE A 598 -2.58 -15.91 -11.80
N ALA A 599 -2.87 -17.19 -12.08
CA ALA A 599 -1.90 -18.27 -11.92
C ALA A 599 -0.69 -18.12 -12.84
N VAL A 600 -0.91 -17.74 -14.11
CA VAL A 600 0.16 -17.50 -15.09
C VAL A 600 0.98 -16.26 -14.72
N HIS A 601 0.35 -15.19 -14.24
CA HIS A 601 1.05 -13.99 -13.77
C HIS A 601 2.07 -14.30 -12.68
N PHE A 602 1.68 -15.10 -11.68
CA PHE A 602 2.59 -15.48 -10.61
C PHE A 602 3.59 -16.58 -11.01
N ALA A 603 3.31 -17.36 -12.06
CA ALA A 603 4.29 -18.25 -12.68
C ALA A 603 5.42 -17.47 -13.36
N ASP A 604 5.07 -16.44 -14.14
CA ASP A 604 6.05 -15.53 -14.74
C ASP A 604 6.88 -14.80 -13.67
N LEU A 605 6.23 -14.34 -12.61
CA LEU A 605 6.91 -13.69 -11.49
C LEU A 605 7.87 -14.66 -10.77
N ALA A 606 7.45 -15.90 -10.54
CA ALA A 606 8.28 -16.94 -9.94
C ALA A 606 9.52 -17.23 -10.80
N THR A 607 9.38 -17.28 -12.12
CA THR A 607 10.51 -17.42 -13.05
C THR A 607 11.44 -16.20 -12.98
N ARG A 608 10.91 -14.98 -13.02
CA ARG A 608 11.71 -13.74 -13.00
C ARG A 608 12.47 -13.50 -11.69
N SER A 609 12.05 -14.13 -10.60
CA SER A 609 12.65 -13.99 -9.26
C SER A 609 13.53 -15.16 -8.87
N ASP A 610 13.68 -16.16 -9.75
CA ASP A 610 14.29 -17.45 -9.43
C ASP A 610 13.69 -18.07 -8.15
N ALA A 611 12.37 -17.97 -7.97
CA ALA A 611 11.69 -18.60 -6.85
C ALA A 611 11.79 -20.13 -6.96
N GLN A 612 11.86 -20.82 -5.82
CA GLN A 612 11.99 -22.28 -5.78
C GLN A 612 10.64 -23.00 -5.81
N ALA A 613 9.56 -22.33 -5.39
CA ALA A 613 8.21 -22.87 -5.49
C ALA A 613 7.15 -21.82 -5.85
N LEU A 614 6.11 -22.27 -6.57
CA LEU A 614 4.84 -21.58 -6.74
C LEU A 614 3.74 -22.46 -6.13
N ILE A 615 2.84 -21.88 -5.37
CA ILE A 615 1.75 -22.59 -4.70
C ILE A 615 0.42 -22.08 -5.24
N LEU A 616 -0.39 -22.98 -5.78
CA LEU A 616 -1.74 -22.69 -6.25
C LEU A 616 -2.79 -23.29 -5.32
N GLY A 617 -4.05 -22.89 -5.47
CA GLY A 617 -5.13 -23.30 -4.57
C GLY A 617 -5.18 -22.49 -3.27
N GLY A 618 -5.73 -23.09 -2.20
CA GLY A 618 -5.97 -22.43 -0.92
C GLY A 618 -7.27 -22.89 -0.26
N ASP A 619 -7.56 -22.36 0.92
CA ASP A 619 -8.82 -22.56 1.64
C ASP A 619 -10.03 -22.01 0.87
N TRP A 620 -9.87 -20.82 0.29
CA TRP A 620 -10.89 -20.07 -0.44
C TRP A 620 -11.32 -20.68 -1.79
N ILE A 621 -10.56 -21.65 -2.33
CA ILE A 621 -10.79 -22.20 -3.68
C ILE A 621 -11.79 -23.36 -3.71
N THR A 622 -12.17 -23.88 -2.54
CA THR A 622 -12.96 -25.11 -2.40
C THR A 622 -14.23 -25.14 -3.28
N PRO A 623 -15.01 -24.05 -3.43
CA PRO A 623 -16.17 -24.03 -4.32
C PRO A 623 -15.84 -24.23 -5.81
N ALA A 624 -14.61 -23.96 -6.25
CA ALA A 624 -14.18 -24.12 -7.65
C ALA A 624 -13.47 -25.45 -7.94
N LEU A 625 -13.30 -26.32 -6.94
CA LEU A 625 -12.75 -27.68 -7.13
C LEU A 625 -13.84 -28.63 -7.66
N PRO A 626 -13.47 -29.80 -8.23
CA PRO A 626 -14.45 -30.82 -8.62
C PRO A 626 -15.38 -31.20 -7.47
N ASN A 627 -16.70 -31.24 -7.73
CA ASN A 627 -17.74 -31.43 -6.72
C ASN A 627 -17.73 -30.38 -5.59
N GLY A 628 -17.21 -29.18 -5.87
CA GLY A 628 -17.06 -28.10 -4.90
C GLY A 628 -18.38 -27.70 -4.26
N LYS A 629 -18.31 -27.38 -2.97
CA LYS A 629 -19.44 -26.93 -2.14
C LYS A 629 -19.18 -25.53 -1.61
N LEU A 630 -20.26 -24.81 -1.32
CA LEU A 630 -20.22 -23.57 -0.55
C LEU A 630 -20.00 -23.86 0.94
N SER A 631 -19.80 -22.80 1.73
CA SER A 631 -19.60 -22.88 3.19
C SER A 631 -20.80 -23.48 3.93
N ASP A 632 -21.98 -23.53 3.31
CA ASP A 632 -23.23 -24.09 3.85
C ASP A 632 -23.50 -25.52 3.35
N ASP A 633 -22.48 -26.19 2.81
CA ASP A 633 -22.51 -27.53 2.23
C ASP A 633 -23.37 -27.70 0.96
N THR A 634 -23.97 -26.61 0.45
CA THR A 634 -24.71 -26.67 -0.82
C THR A 634 -23.75 -26.77 -2.01
N PRO A 635 -24.16 -27.43 -3.13
CA PRO A 635 -23.34 -27.46 -4.34
C PRO A 635 -23.03 -26.05 -4.85
N SER A 636 -21.75 -25.80 -5.15
CA SER A 636 -21.30 -24.53 -5.73
C SER A 636 -21.89 -24.25 -7.12
N GLY A 637 -22.29 -25.30 -7.85
CA GLY A 637 -22.67 -25.22 -9.27
C GLY A 637 -21.46 -25.19 -10.21
N VAL A 638 -20.26 -25.51 -9.72
CA VAL A 638 -19.05 -25.61 -10.53
C VAL A 638 -19.26 -26.55 -11.73
N PRO A 639 -18.73 -26.22 -12.93
CA PRO A 639 -18.88 -27.05 -14.12
C PRO A 639 -18.38 -28.49 -13.93
N ALA A 640 -19.03 -29.46 -14.56
CA ALA A 640 -18.64 -30.87 -14.50
C ALA A 640 -17.22 -31.13 -15.07
N ASP A 641 -16.72 -30.25 -15.94
CA ASP A 641 -15.37 -30.29 -16.52
C ASP A 641 -14.32 -29.51 -15.68
N ALA A 642 -14.63 -29.13 -14.44
CA ALA A 642 -13.74 -28.36 -13.57
C ALA A 642 -12.34 -28.99 -13.42
N GLU A 643 -12.26 -30.32 -13.29
CA GLU A 643 -10.95 -31.00 -13.20
C GLU A 643 -10.11 -30.76 -14.45
N ALA A 644 -10.71 -30.85 -15.64
CA ALA A 644 -10.02 -30.60 -16.90
C ALA A 644 -9.56 -29.13 -17.02
N ARG A 645 -10.36 -28.17 -16.53
CA ARG A 645 -10.00 -26.75 -16.48
C ARG A 645 -8.79 -26.51 -15.59
N TRP A 646 -8.77 -27.09 -14.39
CA TRP A 646 -7.64 -27.01 -13.47
C TRP A 646 -6.35 -27.63 -14.06
N LEU A 647 -6.45 -28.80 -14.68
CA LEU A 647 -5.32 -29.45 -15.35
C LEU A 647 -4.79 -28.61 -16.52
N THR A 648 -5.66 -27.92 -17.25
CA THR A 648 -5.26 -26.98 -18.32
C THR A 648 -4.49 -25.79 -17.75
N ILE A 649 -4.97 -25.21 -16.65
CA ILE A 649 -4.30 -24.09 -15.97
C ILE A 649 -2.92 -24.52 -15.47
N LEU A 650 -2.81 -25.70 -14.85
CA LEU A 650 -1.51 -26.24 -14.43
C LEU A 650 -0.57 -26.47 -15.60
N ALA A 651 -1.07 -26.99 -16.72
CA ALA A 651 -0.26 -27.19 -17.92
C ALA A 651 0.29 -25.86 -18.46
N GLU A 652 -0.50 -24.79 -18.49
CA GLU A 652 -0.05 -23.44 -18.87
C GLU A 652 0.95 -22.89 -17.85
N VAL A 653 0.70 -23.00 -16.55
CA VAL A 653 1.65 -22.60 -15.50
C VAL A 653 3.02 -23.27 -15.68
N ARG A 654 3.06 -24.55 -16.08
CA ARG A 654 4.32 -25.25 -16.37
C ARG A 654 5.06 -24.77 -17.61
N GLN A 655 4.37 -24.13 -18.56
CA GLN A 655 5.03 -23.49 -19.70
C GLN A 655 5.75 -22.21 -19.27
N HIS A 656 5.26 -21.55 -18.21
CA HIS A 656 5.78 -20.29 -17.70
C HIS A 656 6.77 -20.46 -16.55
N TYR A 657 6.74 -21.58 -15.83
CA TYR A 657 7.56 -21.81 -14.63
C TYR A 657 8.08 -23.24 -14.51
N ALA A 658 9.40 -23.37 -14.38
CA ALA A 658 10.11 -24.65 -14.31
C ALA A 658 10.37 -25.16 -12.89
N GLY A 659 10.18 -24.32 -11.86
CA GLY A 659 10.37 -24.72 -10.46
C GLY A 659 9.21 -25.54 -9.90
N ARG A 660 9.19 -25.74 -8.58
CA ARG A 660 8.19 -26.63 -7.94
C ARG A 660 6.81 -25.99 -7.94
N VAL A 661 5.79 -26.67 -8.46
CA VAL A 661 4.39 -26.24 -8.33
C VAL A 661 3.72 -27.09 -7.26
N LEU A 662 3.31 -26.47 -6.16
CA LEU A 662 2.59 -27.11 -5.06
C LEU A 662 1.09 -26.78 -5.15
N PHE A 663 0.24 -27.65 -4.63
CA PHE A 663 -1.19 -27.37 -4.50
C PHE A 663 -1.58 -27.27 -3.03
N ALA A 664 -2.21 -26.16 -2.66
CA ALA A 664 -2.66 -25.89 -1.31
C ALA A 664 -4.08 -26.42 -1.06
N LEU A 665 -4.26 -27.14 0.05
CA LEU A 665 -5.54 -27.70 0.47
C LEU A 665 -5.83 -27.39 1.93
N PRO A 666 -7.04 -26.94 2.29
CA PRO A 666 -7.43 -26.77 3.68
C PRO A 666 -7.64 -28.11 4.39
N TYR A 667 -7.38 -28.16 5.69
CA TYR A 667 -7.71 -29.27 6.56
C TYR A 667 -8.26 -28.81 7.92
N THR A 668 -9.49 -29.23 8.22
CA THR A 668 -10.30 -28.84 9.40
C THR A 668 -10.97 -30.05 10.07
N ASN A 669 -10.23 -31.17 10.25
CA ASN A 669 -10.70 -32.43 10.85
C ASN A 669 -11.76 -33.22 10.08
N THR A 670 -12.05 -32.86 8.83
CA THR A 670 -12.88 -33.66 7.93
C THR A 670 -12.04 -34.69 7.19
N ASP A 671 -12.66 -35.77 6.71
CA ASP A 671 -11.98 -36.69 5.80
C ASP A 671 -11.61 -35.94 4.52
N LEU A 672 -10.30 -35.81 4.27
CA LEU A 672 -9.80 -35.08 3.13
C LEU A 672 -10.01 -35.93 1.87
N GLN A 673 -10.94 -35.50 1.00
CA GLN A 673 -11.22 -36.12 -0.29
C GLN A 673 -10.81 -35.17 -1.42
N PRO A 674 -9.50 -35.00 -1.69
CA PRO A 674 -9.05 -34.02 -2.65
C PRO A 674 -9.16 -34.57 -4.09
N PRO A 675 -9.16 -33.69 -5.11
CA PRO A 675 -9.07 -34.11 -6.50
C PRO A 675 -7.71 -34.80 -6.77
N LEU A 676 -7.66 -36.13 -6.69
CA LEU A 676 -6.41 -36.89 -6.74
C LEU A 676 -5.64 -36.71 -8.06
N ASN A 677 -6.33 -36.59 -9.19
CA ASN A 677 -5.66 -36.34 -10.48
C ASN A 677 -4.99 -34.96 -10.50
N LEU A 678 -5.63 -33.97 -9.88
CA LEU A 678 -5.05 -32.64 -9.70
C LEU A 678 -3.78 -32.71 -8.84
N LEU A 679 -3.82 -33.41 -7.70
CA LEU A 679 -2.64 -33.57 -6.84
C LEU A 679 -1.51 -34.35 -7.51
N LYS A 680 -1.83 -35.35 -8.35
CA LYS A 680 -0.83 -36.12 -9.08
C LYS A 680 -0.07 -35.28 -10.11
N SER A 681 -0.67 -34.20 -10.63
CA SER A 681 -0.04 -33.30 -11.61
C SER A 681 0.81 -32.18 -10.98
N THR A 682 0.83 -32.05 -9.65
CA THR A 682 1.71 -31.12 -8.92
C THR A 682 2.95 -31.81 -8.35
N ASP A 683 3.91 -31.03 -7.82
CA ASP A 683 5.14 -31.56 -7.23
C ASP A 683 5.02 -31.84 -5.73
N GLY A 684 3.94 -31.37 -5.10
CA GLY A 684 3.73 -31.51 -3.67
C GLY A 684 2.40 -30.91 -3.20
N ILE A 685 2.06 -31.25 -1.96
CA ILE A 685 0.84 -30.80 -1.29
C ILE A 685 1.26 -29.81 -0.20
N TYR A 686 0.67 -28.62 -0.22
CA TYR A 686 0.78 -27.66 0.87
C TYR A 686 -0.50 -27.70 1.72
N LEU A 687 -0.45 -28.42 2.84
CA LEU A 687 -1.62 -28.67 3.66
C LEU A 687 -1.82 -27.52 4.66
N LEU A 688 -2.89 -26.75 4.50
CA LEU A 688 -3.24 -25.64 5.38
C LEU A 688 -3.95 -26.20 6.61
N TRP A 689 -3.23 -26.28 7.73
CA TRP A 689 -3.67 -26.95 8.94
C TRP A 689 -4.18 -25.94 9.97
N PHE A 690 -5.48 -26.02 10.27
CA PHE A 690 -6.13 -25.41 11.42
C PHE A 690 -7.17 -26.38 11.98
N ALA A 691 -6.70 -27.57 12.36
CA ALA A 691 -7.55 -28.64 12.88
C ALA A 691 -7.76 -28.52 14.40
N ARG A 692 -8.92 -28.90 14.90
CA ARG A 692 -9.17 -29.16 16.31
C ARG A 692 -8.23 -30.23 16.85
N LEU A 693 -7.49 -29.91 17.90
CA LEU A 693 -6.63 -30.82 18.67
C LEU A 693 -7.23 -31.16 20.04
N SER A 694 -8.23 -30.39 20.48
CA SER A 694 -8.90 -30.57 21.78
C SER A 694 -10.34 -30.05 21.70
N THR A 695 -11.26 -30.61 22.47
CA THR A 695 -12.60 -30.03 22.67
C THR A 695 -12.63 -28.99 23.80
N SER A 696 -11.55 -28.91 24.59
CA SER A 696 -11.38 -27.98 25.70
C SER A 696 -10.53 -26.76 25.29
N PRO A 697 -10.90 -25.53 25.71
CA PRO A 697 -10.05 -24.34 25.59
C PRO A 697 -8.85 -24.35 26.57
N THR A 698 -8.78 -25.31 27.50
CA THR A 698 -7.61 -25.58 28.33
C THR A 698 -7.14 -27.01 28.06
N PRO A 699 -6.45 -27.24 26.93
CA PRO A 699 -6.13 -28.57 26.47
C PRO A 699 -5.02 -29.23 27.29
N ASP A 700 -5.08 -30.55 27.46
CA ASP A 700 -3.94 -31.35 27.90
C ASP A 700 -2.97 -31.59 26.73
N LYS A 701 -1.68 -31.33 26.96
CA LYS A 701 -0.66 -31.41 25.91
C LYS A 701 -0.42 -32.83 25.39
N GLY A 702 -0.47 -33.83 26.28
CA GLY A 702 -0.33 -35.24 25.90
C GLY A 702 -1.49 -35.72 25.04
N ALA A 703 -2.71 -35.33 25.41
CA ALA A 703 -3.92 -35.60 24.64
C ALA A 703 -3.87 -34.94 23.25
N MET A 704 -3.46 -33.67 23.17
CA MET A 704 -3.28 -33.00 21.87
C MET A 704 -2.24 -33.71 20.99
N THR A 705 -1.15 -34.23 21.59
CA THR A 705 -0.08 -34.90 20.82
C THR A 705 -0.58 -36.22 20.24
N THR A 706 -1.38 -36.94 21.02
CA THR A 706 -2.04 -38.17 20.58
C THR A 706 -3.03 -37.88 19.45
N GLU A 707 -3.86 -36.85 19.59
CA GLU A 707 -4.84 -36.47 18.57
C GLU A 707 -4.18 -35.96 17.28
N ALA A 708 -3.15 -35.11 17.38
CA ALA A 708 -2.36 -34.68 16.23
C ALA A 708 -1.78 -35.88 15.46
N GLY A 709 -1.25 -36.86 16.19
CA GLY A 709 -0.75 -38.10 15.60
C GLY A 709 -1.83 -38.90 14.88
N ARG A 710 -2.99 -39.08 15.52
CA ARG A 710 -4.16 -39.76 14.93
C ARG A 710 -4.61 -39.09 13.64
N LEU A 711 -4.80 -37.77 13.65
CA LEU A 711 -5.22 -37.00 12.46
C LEU A 711 -4.21 -37.14 11.30
N LEU A 712 -2.91 -37.11 11.60
CA LEU A 712 -1.86 -37.32 10.59
C LEU A 712 -1.92 -38.73 9.99
N ASP A 713 -2.11 -39.76 10.80
CA ASP A 713 -2.06 -41.16 10.35
C ASP A 713 -3.37 -41.60 9.67
N GLU A 714 -4.52 -41.19 10.20
CA GLU A 714 -5.83 -41.64 9.72
C GLU A 714 -6.37 -40.78 8.58
N ASN A 715 -6.13 -39.47 8.58
CA ASN A 715 -6.73 -38.58 7.58
C ASN A 715 -5.73 -38.13 6.50
N ILE A 716 -4.47 -37.86 6.86
CA ILE A 716 -3.51 -37.25 5.92
C ILE A 716 -2.64 -38.28 5.23
N PHE A 717 -2.11 -39.27 5.95
CA PHE A 717 -1.26 -40.29 5.37
C PHE A 717 -1.93 -41.07 4.21
N PRO A 718 -3.23 -41.44 4.27
CA PRO A 718 -3.87 -42.10 3.13
C PRO A 718 -3.90 -41.24 1.86
N VAL A 719 -4.13 -39.92 2.00
CA VAL A 719 -4.08 -38.98 0.88
C VAL A 719 -2.66 -38.89 0.32
N GLN A 720 -1.66 -38.78 1.20
CA GLN A 720 -0.25 -38.75 0.81
C GLN A 720 0.14 -40.03 0.04
N ALA A 721 -0.28 -41.20 0.53
CA ALA A 721 0.01 -42.49 -0.08
C ALA A 721 -0.68 -42.64 -1.45
N GLN A 722 -1.92 -42.18 -1.60
CA GLN A 722 -2.66 -42.24 -2.88
C GLN A 722 -2.14 -41.25 -3.92
N ALA A 723 -1.77 -40.03 -3.50
CA ALA A 723 -1.22 -39.01 -4.38
C ALA A 723 0.25 -39.29 -4.75
N GLY A 724 1.01 -39.91 -3.85
CA GLY A 724 2.44 -40.17 -4.03
C GLY A 724 3.30 -38.90 -4.04
N LYS A 725 2.87 -37.86 -3.31
CA LYS A 725 3.51 -36.54 -3.30
C LYS A 725 4.05 -36.17 -1.92
N PRO A 726 5.11 -35.33 -1.83
CA PRO A 726 5.56 -34.78 -0.57
C PRO A 726 4.49 -33.87 0.03
N VAL A 727 4.34 -33.92 1.36
CA VAL A 727 3.39 -33.08 2.11
C VAL A 727 4.16 -32.10 2.99
N ILE A 728 3.89 -30.81 2.80
CA ILE A 728 4.37 -29.72 3.65
C ILE A 728 3.16 -29.20 4.42
N ILE A 729 3.28 -29.11 5.75
CA ILE A 729 2.18 -28.70 6.63
C ILE A 729 2.38 -27.24 7.02
N GLY A 730 1.38 -26.39 6.76
CA GLY A 730 1.35 -25.00 7.17
C GLY A 730 0.43 -24.78 8.37
N LEU A 731 0.98 -24.41 9.53
CA LEU A 731 0.25 -24.24 10.79
C LEU A 731 -0.28 -22.83 10.95
N SER A 732 -1.57 -22.71 11.30
CA SER A 732 -2.27 -21.41 11.37
C SER A 732 -2.91 -21.17 12.76
N TYR A 733 -2.24 -21.56 13.84
CA TYR A 733 -2.79 -21.45 15.20
C TYR A 733 -2.51 -20.07 15.83
N PRO A 734 -3.56 -19.26 16.10
CA PRO A 734 -3.44 -17.99 16.83
C PRO A 734 -3.08 -18.18 18.30
N SER A 735 -2.56 -17.14 18.94
CA SER A 735 -2.34 -17.06 20.39
C SER A 735 -3.62 -16.67 21.12
N SER A 736 -4.58 -17.60 21.14
CA SER A 736 -5.89 -17.47 21.78
C SER A 736 -6.22 -18.71 22.59
N SER A 737 -6.94 -18.57 23.71
CA SER A 737 -7.36 -19.73 24.54
C SER A 737 -8.28 -20.73 23.81
N TYR A 738 -8.82 -20.37 22.64
CA TYR A 738 -9.64 -21.26 21.80
C TYR A 738 -8.89 -21.81 20.58
N SER A 739 -7.57 -21.61 20.49
CA SER A 739 -6.80 -22.00 19.32
C SER A 739 -6.80 -23.52 19.12
N ALA A 740 -6.64 -24.29 20.20
CA ALA A 740 -6.63 -25.75 20.14
C ALA A 740 -7.99 -26.38 19.76
N THR A 741 -9.09 -25.63 19.86
CA THR A 741 -10.43 -26.14 19.52
C THR A 741 -10.70 -26.15 18.01
N GLY A 742 -9.82 -25.54 17.20
CA GLY A 742 -10.04 -25.35 15.76
C GLY A 742 -11.25 -24.47 15.44
N CYS A 743 -11.79 -23.76 16.44
CA CYS A 743 -12.96 -22.91 16.33
C CYS A 743 -12.83 -21.74 17.29
N LEU A 744 -12.49 -20.57 16.76
CA LEU A 744 -12.53 -19.32 17.52
C LEU A 744 -14.00 -18.90 17.69
N PRO A 745 -14.55 -18.79 18.91
CA PRO A 745 -15.96 -18.50 19.08
C PRO A 745 -16.33 -17.11 18.53
N ASN A 746 -17.31 -17.07 17.64
CA ASN A 746 -17.92 -15.84 17.15
C ASN A 746 -19.06 -15.41 18.09
N PRO A 747 -19.10 -14.16 18.60
CA PRO A 747 -20.23 -13.65 19.37
C PRO A 747 -21.59 -13.73 18.63
N ALA A 748 -21.59 -13.70 17.30
CA ALA A 748 -22.79 -13.88 16.47
C ALA A 748 -23.17 -15.36 16.23
N GLY A 749 -22.41 -16.31 16.79
CA GLY A 749 -22.56 -17.75 16.56
C GLY A 749 -21.61 -18.30 15.49
N GLY A 750 -21.23 -19.57 15.63
CA GLY A 750 -20.27 -20.24 14.76
C GLY A 750 -18.80 -19.96 15.11
N CYS A 751 -17.91 -20.26 14.17
CA CYS A 751 -16.45 -20.10 14.32
C CYS A 751 -15.95 -18.93 13.46
N LEU A 752 -15.10 -18.08 14.03
CA LEU A 752 -14.31 -17.11 13.27
C LEU A 752 -13.15 -17.85 12.58
N ASP A 753 -12.81 -17.40 11.37
CA ASP A 753 -11.55 -17.78 10.74
C ASP A 753 -10.36 -17.22 11.54
N TRP A 754 -9.24 -17.95 11.57
CA TRP A 754 -8.06 -17.54 12.34
C TRP A 754 -7.47 -16.20 11.86
N THR A 755 -7.63 -15.87 10.57
CA THR A 755 -7.19 -14.58 10.00
C THR A 755 -8.00 -13.39 10.53
N ALA A 756 -9.14 -13.62 11.20
CA ALA A 756 -9.86 -12.55 11.89
C ALA A 756 -9.01 -11.88 12.98
N LEU A 757 -7.97 -12.57 13.49
CA LEU A 757 -7.02 -12.07 14.48
C LEU A 757 -5.74 -11.49 13.88
N ASP A 758 -5.58 -11.51 12.55
CA ASP A 758 -4.41 -10.95 11.85
C ASP A 758 -4.33 -9.43 12.00
N ARG A 759 -3.13 -8.87 11.79
CA ARG A 759 -2.95 -7.41 11.81
C ARG A 759 -3.01 -6.81 10.41
N PRO A 760 -3.63 -5.64 10.21
CA PRO A 760 -4.08 -4.69 11.22
C PRO A 760 -5.58 -4.81 11.56
N ASN A 761 -6.18 -6.00 11.51
CA ASN A 761 -7.59 -6.14 11.91
C ASN A 761 -7.76 -5.68 13.37
N PRO A 762 -8.91 -5.06 13.71
CA PRO A 762 -9.22 -4.67 15.08
C PRO A 762 -9.13 -5.85 16.04
N ASP A 763 -8.69 -5.59 17.28
CA ASP A 763 -8.73 -6.63 18.31
C ASP A 763 -10.17 -7.08 18.58
N ILE A 764 -10.33 -8.37 18.86
CA ILE A 764 -11.61 -9.00 19.22
C ILE A 764 -11.63 -9.23 20.74
N PRO A 765 -12.29 -8.38 21.54
CA PRO A 765 -12.18 -8.44 23.00
C PRO A 765 -12.76 -9.71 23.63
N SER A 766 -13.69 -10.38 22.93
CA SER A 766 -14.30 -11.64 23.39
C SER A 766 -13.34 -12.84 23.34
N LEU A 767 -12.21 -12.72 22.66
CA LEU A 767 -11.17 -13.74 22.58
C LEU A 767 -10.01 -13.36 23.50
N ASN A 768 -9.60 -14.28 24.38
CA ASN A 768 -8.51 -14.05 25.32
C ASN A 768 -7.16 -14.37 24.70
N LEU A 769 -6.15 -13.55 24.98
CA LEU A 769 -4.76 -13.79 24.60
C LEU A 769 -4.20 -15.00 25.36
N ASP A 770 -3.60 -15.94 24.65
CA ASP A 770 -2.96 -17.12 25.23
C ASP A 770 -1.70 -17.50 24.43
N LEU A 771 -0.56 -16.89 24.81
CA LEU A 771 0.73 -17.16 24.17
C LEU A 771 1.24 -18.57 24.48
N GLN A 772 0.91 -19.10 25.67
CA GLN A 772 1.32 -20.43 26.10
C GLN A 772 0.58 -21.52 25.30
N GLN A 773 -0.71 -21.36 25.05
CA GLN A 773 -1.45 -22.31 24.23
C GLN A 773 -0.91 -22.37 22.80
N GLN A 774 -0.53 -21.24 22.18
CA GLN A 774 0.14 -21.26 20.87
C GLN A 774 1.45 -22.05 20.95
N PHE A 775 2.30 -21.79 21.95
CA PHE A 775 3.54 -22.52 22.16
C PHE A 775 3.30 -24.03 22.29
N ASP A 776 2.32 -24.44 23.13
CA ASP A 776 2.03 -25.85 23.37
C ASP A 776 1.47 -26.58 22.15
N ILE A 777 0.68 -25.89 21.31
CA ILE A 777 0.20 -26.45 20.04
C ILE A 777 1.37 -26.66 19.07
N TYR A 778 2.27 -25.68 18.93
CA TYR A 778 3.44 -25.82 18.07
C TYR A 778 4.34 -26.97 18.54
N ASP A 779 4.59 -27.09 19.85
CA ASP A 779 5.39 -28.19 20.41
C ASP A 779 4.73 -29.55 20.18
N THR A 780 3.42 -29.64 20.42
CA THR A 780 2.60 -30.83 20.13
C THR A 780 2.78 -31.30 18.68
N LEU A 781 2.63 -30.39 17.72
CA LEU A 781 2.68 -30.73 16.29
C LEU A 781 4.10 -31.04 15.83
N LEU A 782 5.11 -30.33 16.33
CA LEU A 782 6.52 -30.65 16.07
C LEU A 782 6.86 -32.06 16.54
N ASN A 783 6.44 -32.44 17.75
CA ASN A 783 6.64 -33.80 18.28
C ASN A 783 5.89 -34.86 17.45
N ALA A 784 4.64 -34.59 17.05
CA ALA A 784 3.88 -35.50 16.21
C ALA A 784 4.54 -35.68 14.82
N ILE A 785 5.04 -34.60 14.21
CA ILE A 785 5.74 -34.65 12.91
C ILE A 785 7.09 -35.35 13.02
N ASN A 786 7.78 -35.19 14.15
CA ASN A 786 9.09 -35.79 14.39
C ASN A 786 9.07 -37.33 14.24
N GLY A 787 7.97 -37.98 14.60
CA GLY A 787 7.76 -39.42 14.45
C GLY A 787 7.38 -39.88 13.03
N ARG A 788 7.18 -38.98 12.07
CA ARG A 788 6.60 -39.28 10.75
C ARG A 788 7.52 -38.82 9.62
N THR A 789 8.25 -39.77 9.05
CA THR A 789 9.25 -39.51 8.00
C THR A 789 8.66 -39.10 6.65
N TRP A 790 7.37 -39.36 6.41
CA TRP A 790 6.67 -38.99 5.18
C TRP A 790 6.31 -37.49 5.11
N VAL A 791 6.20 -36.81 6.26
CA VAL A 791 5.98 -35.36 6.31
C VAL A 791 7.25 -34.65 5.86
N SER A 792 7.19 -33.90 4.77
CA SER A 792 8.35 -33.32 4.08
C SER A 792 8.68 -31.89 4.55
N GLY A 793 7.81 -31.27 5.35
CA GLY A 793 8.06 -29.94 5.87
C GLY A 793 7.01 -29.42 6.84
N LEU A 794 7.40 -28.37 7.56
CA LEU A 794 6.58 -27.58 8.46
C LEU A 794 6.79 -26.10 8.16
N VAL A 795 5.69 -25.36 8.06
CA VAL A 795 5.68 -23.91 7.85
C VAL A 795 4.83 -23.26 8.94
N SER A 796 5.38 -22.26 9.63
CA SER A 796 4.60 -21.38 10.51
C SER A 796 3.93 -20.31 9.66
N ARG A 797 2.59 -20.22 9.69
CA ARG A 797 1.82 -19.29 8.86
C ARG A 797 1.41 -18.03 9.60
N GLY A 798 1.16 -16.96 8.84
CA GLY A 798 0.64 -15.71 9.36
C GLY A 798 1.71 -14.80 9.99
N TYR A 799 2.98 -14.96 9.62
CA TYR A 799 4.06 -14.12 10.16
C TYR A 799 3.84 -12.66 9.77
N PHE A 800 3.63 -11.79 10.75
CA PHE A 800 3.40 -10.34 10.55
C PHE A 800 4.75 -9.61 10.41
N PRO A 801 5.13 -9.17 9.20
CA PRO A 801 6.50 -8.70 8.96
C PRO A 801 6.86 -7.35 9.62
N PRO A 802 5.99 -6.32 9.62
CA PRO A 802 6.41 -4.99 10.01
C PRO A 802 6.95 -4.82 11.43
N VAL A 803 6.40 -5.54 12.42
CA VAL A 803 6.73 -5.33 13.83
C VAL A 803 6.44 -6.56 14.66
N ALA A 804 7.29 -6.82 15.64
CA ALA A 804 7.09 -7.90 16.61
C ALA A 804 5.95 -7.55 17.58
N LEU A 805 4.98 -8.45 17.70
CA LEU A 805 3.77 -8.27 18.52
C LEU A 805 3.45 -9.53 19.31
N GLN A 806 3.06 -9.33 20.57
CA GLN A 806 2.53 -10.39 21.42
C GLN A 806 1.01 -10.34 21.46
N ASP A 807 0.43 -10.28 20.27
CA ASP A 807 -1.00 -10.20 20.06
C ASP A 807 -1.65 -11.57 19.91
N LYS A 808 -2.91 -11.61 19.51
CA LYS A 808 -3.72 -12.82 19.33
C LYS A 808 -3.57 -13.45 17.94
N SER A 809 -2.81 -12.85 17.01
CA SER A 809 -2.66 -13.36 15.64
C SER A 809 -1.91 -14.71 15.59
N ALA A 810 -1.92 -15.38 14.43
CA ALA A 810 -1.10 -16.58 14.21
C ALA A 810 0.40 -16.29 14.10
N SER A 811 0.79 -15.04 13.86
CA SER A 811 2.19 -14.62 13.80
C SER A 811 2.96 -15.07 15.03
N VAL A 812 4.11 -15.71 14.84
CA VAL A 812 5.05 -16.06 15.92
C VAL A 812 6.04 -14.93 16.23
N HIS A 813 6.04 -13.85 15.43
CA HIS A 813 7.02 -12.77 15.51
C HIS A 813 6.96 -12.03 16.85
N GLY A 814 7.94 -12.29 17.73
CA GLY A 814 8.01 -11.73 19.09
C GLY A 814 7.26 -12.53 20.16
N LYS A 815 6.85 -13.78 19.87
CA LYS A 815 6.12 -14.67 20.78
C LYS A 815 6.95 -15.90 21.16
N PRO A 816 6.64 -16.58 22.29
CA PRO A 816 7.34 -17.79 22.73
C PRO A 816 7.44 -18.91 21.68
N ALA A 817 6.45 -19.03 20.79
CA ALA A 817 6.47 -20.01 19.71
C ALA A 817 7.67 -19.82 18.75
N ALA A 818 8.19 -18.60 18.60
CA ALA A 818 9.40 -18.36 17.80
C ALA A 818 10.64 -19.01 18.41
N ASP A 819 10.78 -19.00 19.75
CA ASP A 819 11.92 -19.64 20.45
C ASP A 819 11.91 -21.16 20.20
N LEU A 820 10.72 -21.75 20.11
CA LEU A 820 10.55 -23.16 19.76
C LEU A 820 10.99 -23.44 18.32
N LEU A 821 10.57 -22.62 17.35
CA LEU A 821 11.01 -22.77 15.95
C LEU A 821 12.53 -22.61 15.83
N TRP A 822 13.10 -21.61 16.50
CA TRP A 822 14.54 -21.39 16.60
C TRP A 822 15.29 -22.62 17.13
N TYR A 823 14.72 -23.33 18.10
CA TYR A 823 15.29 -24.57 18.62
C TYR A 823 15.15 -25.75 17.63
N TRP A 824 13.98 -25.91 17.01
CA TRP A 824 13.68 -27.08 16.19
C TRP A 824 14.23 -27.02 14.77
N PHE A 825 14.12 -25.89 14.08
CA PHE A 825 14.44 -25.78 12.65
C PHE A 825 15.90 -26.14 12.33
N PRO A 826 16.94 -25.58 13.00
CA PRO A 826 18.32 -25.97 12.72
C PRO A 826 18.60 -27.46 12.94
N ARG A 827 17.94 -28.10 13.92
CA ARG A 827 18.10 -29.53 14.23
C ARG A 827 17.44 -30.42 13.19
N LEU A 828 16.22 -30.08 12.77
CA LEU A 828 15.53 -30.75 11.66
C LEU A 828 16.34 -30.65 10.36
N LEU A 829 17.01 -29.53 10.12
CA LEU A 829 17.85 -29.34 8.94
C LEU A 829 19.23 -30.01 9.04
N GLY A 830 19.64 -30.45 10.25
CA GLY A 830 20.97 -31.02 10.50
C GLY A 830 22.10 -29.99 10.59
N ASN A 831 21.76 -28.72 10.84
CA ASN A 831 22.71 -27.61 10.98
C ASN A 831 23.32 -27.50 12.38
N VAL A 832 22.78 -28.23 13.37
CA VAL A 832 23.29 -28.31 14.73
C VAL A 832 23.53 -29.79 15.03
N LYS A 833 24.76 -30.11 15.47
CA LYS A 833 25.15 -31.46 15.89
C LYS A 833 24.91 -31.67 17.37
#